data_AF-A0ABD4UCR7-F1
#
_entry.id   AF-A0ABD4UCR7-F1
#
_cell.length_a   1.000
_cell.length_b   1.000
_cell.length_c   1.000
_cell.angle_alpha   90.00
_cell.angle_beta   90.00
_cell.angle_gamma   90.00
#
_symmetry.space_group_name_H-M   'P 1'
#
loop_
_entity.id
_entity.type
_entity.pdbx_description
1 polymer ?
#
loop_
_entity_poly.entity_id
_entity_poly.type
_entity_poly.pdbx_seq_one_letter_code
_entity_poly.pdbx_strand_id
1 'polypeptide(L)'
;MADRALVALLVARLTDPAPHAGAIDEPIDLSALDAPALGTVWPALRRVEHEILVRDQAFGDPRAEFARTVHRQIDALGLVPLIDADAALELFRAIPAGGWKRALEDLPCLDALPSPALQAELARIASEPEEGGLRAASAYAAYALDWFAGRRDFSARRAACAQALADSPFRVRELDVLPELGAAALLALAATNDGYFAPKRLWLDLSDPAVTLAEEAAYVAFARDALTEAARQVAALHAGAVPYEADRAFTTDDAQVLSRAARVAAYRDEAWLRPLIGPLLTGVCVAPTVAKTAPSQSLAIALGHAIETIPTPEGVRALRDALAVVRHAGVQKKLARNLKPAERALGERPRTALRMTLDAQPDKKSLAMLATCMETGFWQPLTLGHAEWRERLVDAPAGAAFSARMIWQARRGDGSTQSFTPDIAKGKVVLRDAAGRACEIADDCEIRLWHPLLADADERLAWQRAIVGRSLRQPVRQAFREYYVPSDDDASASDSAMFEGHVLSSRPLLGVARREGWSIRAYDDALVREFGDVRATFRVDARLYPGSESHGTSRRLHFERRHGARWLPLPIGEIDRVVFSEAARAVDLLVSVSAFALDDDATRAATASLAADPVRLRELEAERWQRLNRLSDLPLGVMAQHRKHVLSLVFAEPVAQGKITIDERHVRVGAWSVHCATGRVTRDGEPVEPAIAPPPSPLRAVPWLPYDEALLQRIVDVVAGLLD
;
A
#
# COMPACT_ATOMS: atom_id res chain seq x y z
N MET A 1 -5.43 24.74 25.90
CA MET A 1 -4.41 25.29 26.83
C MET A 1 -3.36 26.00 25.97
N ALA A 2 -2.80 27.14 26.37
CA ALA A 2 -1.74 27.77 25.58
C ALA A 2 -0.52 26.85 25.51
N ASP A 3 0.13 26.76 24.34
CA ASP A 3 1.19 25.79 24.06
C ASP A 3 2.31 25.79 25.12
N ARG A 4 2.71 26.99 25.58
CA ARG A 4 3.71 27.18 26.65
C ARG A 4 3.31 26.56 28.00
N ALA A 5 2.03 26.61 28.36
CA ALA A 5 1.53 26.01 29.60
C ALA A 5 1.44 24.48 29.49
N LEU A 6 1.15 23.97 28.29
CA LEU A 6 1.19 22.53 27.98
C LEU A 6 2.61 22.00 28.07
N VAL A 7 3.57 22.65 27.42
CA VAL A 7 4.99 22.30 27.51
C VAL A 7 5.48 22.27 28.96
N ALA A 8 5.18 23.31 29.74
CA ALA A 8 5.60 23.37 31.15
C ALA A 8 5.00 22.23 32.00
N LEU A 9 3.72 21.90 31.78
CA LEU A 9 3.06 20.78 32.45
C LEU A 9 3.69 19.44 32.08
N LEU A 10 3.94 19.20 30.79
CA LEU A 10 4.57 17.98 30.29
C LEU A 10 5.97 17.79 30.87
N VAL A 11 6.80 18.84 30.84
CA VAL A 11 8.16 18.81 31.43
C VAL A 11 8.09 18.56 32.93
N ALA A 12 7.20 19.25 33.66
CA ALA A 12 7.05 19.06 35.10
C ALA A 12 6.74 17.59 35.44
N ARG A 13 5.76 16.98 34.75
CA ARG A 13 5.40 15.56 34.95
C ARG A 13 6.49 14.57 34.56
N LEU A 14 7.33 14.90 33.59
CA LEU A 14 8.49 14.07 33.21
C LEU A 14 9.64 14.20 34.21
N THR A 15 9.73 15.31 34.93
CA THR A 15 10.84 15.58 35.87
C THR A 15 10.53 15.25 37.33
N ASP A 16 9.27 15.28 37.77
CA ASP A 16 8.89 15.07 39.16
C ASP A 16 8.69 13.57 39.50
N PRO A 17 9.47 12.99 40.43
CA PRO A 17 9.32 11.60 40.85
C PRO A 17 8.21 11.39 41.89
N ALA A 18 7.62 12.45 42.45
CA ALA A 18 6.54 12.32 43.43
C ALA A 18 5.23 11.89 42.75
N PRO A 19 4.44 10.97 43.35
CA PRO A 19 3.09 10.72 42.87
C PRO A 19 2.29 12.02 43.01
N HIS A 20 1.81 12.56 41.90
CA HIS A 20 0.91 13.72 41.92
C HIS A 20 -0.35 13.32 42.71
N ALA A 21 -0.42 13.80 43.96
CA ALA A 21 -1.48 13.45 44.89
C ALA A 21 -2.79 14.11 44.43
N GLY A 22 -3.66 13.30 43.79
CA GLY A 22 -5.04 13.67 43.53
C GLY A 22 -5.36 14.04 42.09
N ALA A 23 -5.30 13.06 41.19
CA ALA A 23 -6.30 12.81 40.17
C ALA A 23 -5.97 11.47 39.51
N ILE A 24 -7.00 10.65 39.28
CA ILE A 24 -6.93 9.63 38.25
C ILE A 24 -6.86 10.44 36.95
N ASP A 25 -5.65 10.76 36.51
CA ASP A 25 -5.36 11.87 35.59
C ASP A 25 -6.08 11.71 34.24
N GLU A 26 -6.89 12.71 33.91
CA GLU A 26 -7.43 12.89 32.57
C GLU A 26 -6.24 12.93 31.58
N PRO A 27 -6.26 12.15 30.48
CA PRO A 27 -5.16 12.11 29.54
C PRO A 27 -4.90 13.52 28.99
N ILE A 28 -3.67 14.01 29.14
CA ILE A 28 -3.25 15.29 28.57
C ILE A 28 -3.29 15.14 27.05
N ASP A 29 -4.16 15.89 26.40
CA ASP A 29 -4.29 15.92 24.94
C ASP A 29 -3.11 16.68 24.30
N LEU A 30 -2.34 15.99 23.46
CA LEU A 30 -1.22 16.54 22.71
C LEU A 30 -1.63 17.15 21.36
N SER A 31 -2.92 17.13 20.98
CA SER A 31 -3.40 17.61 19.67
C SER A 31 -3.06 19.07 19.37
N ALA A 32 -2.88 19.89 20.41
CA ALA A 32 -2.55 21.31 20.31
C ALA A 32 -1.03 21.59 20.26
N LEU A 33 -0.18 20.57 20.40
CA LEU A 33 1.28 20.71 20.49
C LEU A 33 1.90 20.76 19.09
N ASP A 34 2.66 21.81 18.78
CA ASP A 34 3.38 21.93 17.52
C ASP A 34 4.79 21.28 17.55
N ALA A 35 5.52 21.33 16.43
CA ALA A 35 6.84 20.70 16.33
C ALA A 35 7.89 21.34 17.28
N PRO A 36 8.03 22.69 17.31
CA PRO A 36 8.92 23.36 18.28
C PRO A 36 8.56 23.10 19.74
N ALA A 37 7.28 23.14 20.09
CA ALA A 37 6.82 22.87 21.46
C ALA A 37 7.16 21.43 21.88
N LEU A 38 6.95 20.46 21.00
CA LEU A 38 7.40 19.08 21.23
C LEU A 38 8.92 18.99 21.37
N GLY A 39 9.67 19.73 20.56
CA GLY A 39 11.13 19.82 20.66
C GLY A 39 11.62 20.32 22.02
N THR A 40 10.88 21.23 22.66
CA THR A 40 11.17 21.72 24.02
C THR A 40 10.92 20.65 25.09
N VAL A 41 9.91 19.79 24.91
CA VAL A 41 9.60 18.68 25.84
C VAL A 41 10.56 17.50 25.66
N TRP A 42 11.14 17.36 24.46
CA TRP A 42 11.91 16.19 24.04
C TRP A 42 13.08 15.80 24.98
N PRO A 43 13.95 16.74 25.45
CA PRO A 43 15.05 16.39 26.36
C PRO A 43 14.59 15.73 27.67
N ALA A 44 13.50 16.21 28.26
CA ALA A 44 12.93 15.64 29.48
C ALA A 44 12.37 14.23 29.21
N LEU A 45 11.68 14.04 28.09
CA LEU A 45 11.12 12.75 27.68
C LEU A 45 12.25 11.71 27.50
N ARG A 46 13.27 12.05 26.71
CA ARG A 46 14.42 11.16 26.44
C ARG A 46 15.23 10.82 27.68
N ARG A 47 15.27 11.71 28.67
CA ARG A 47 15.95 11.47 29.95
C ARG A 47 15.23 10.38 30.75
N VAL A 48 13.92 10.49 30.87
CA VAL A 48 13.08 9.48 31.56
C VAL A 48 13.21 8.12 30.90
N GLU A 49 13.13 8.05 29.57
CA GLU A 49 13.30 6.80 28.82
C GLU A 49 14.64 6.12 29.13
N HIS A 50 15.72 6.89 29.18
CA HIS A 50 17.05 6.37 29.47
C HIS A 50 17.19 5.91 30.93
N GLU A 51 16.68 6.68 31.89
CA GLU A 51 16.67 6.30 33.30
C GLU A 51 15.96 4.96 33.53
N ILE A 52 14.84 4.72 32.83
CA ILE A 52 14.08 3.48 32.89
C ILE A 52 14.87 2.32 32.31
N LEU A 53 15.49 2.51 31.14
CA LEU A 53 16.27 1.47 30.46
C LEU A 53 17.46 1.00 31.30
N VAL A 54 18.14 1.91 31.98
CA VAL A 54 19.36 1.61 32.78
C VAL A 54 19.02 0.95 34.11
N ARG A 55 17.87 1.26 34.73
CA ARG A 55 17.54 0.80 36.10
C ARG A 55 16.84 -0.56 36.17
N ASP A 56 16.42 -1.16 35.05
CA ASP A 56 15.64 -2.41 34.96
C ASP A 56 14.36 -2.42 35.85
N GLN A 57 13.93 -1.24 36.31
CA GLN A 57 12.79 -1.02 37.21
C GLN A 57 11.76 -0.13 36.50
N ALA A 58 10.96 -0.74 35.63
CA ALA A 58 9.79 -0.07 35.04
C ALA A 58 8.52 -0.19 35.91
N PHE A 59 8.58 -0.92 37.03
CA PHE A 59 7.41 -1.23 37.86
C PHE A 59 7.24 -0.17 38.96
N GLY A 60 6.24 0.70 38.79
CA GLY A 60 5.81 1.66 39.83
C GLY A 60 6.36 3.08 39.72
N ASP A 61 7.18 3.41 38.71
CA ASP A 61 7.55 4.81 38.42
C ASP A 61 6.45 5.48 37.57
N PRO A 62 5.71 6.48 38.11
CA PRO A 62 4.63 7.15 37.38
C PRO A 62 5.13 7.87 36.12
N ARG A 63 6.40 8.30 36.08
CA ARG A 63 7.00 8.96 34.91
C ARG A 63 7.14 7.98 33.74
N ALA A 64 7.36 6.69 34.01
CA ALA A 64 7.49 5.66 32.99
C ALA A 64 6.17 5.34 32.29
N GLU A 65 5.06 5.36 33.01
CA GLU A 65 3.71 5.20 32.44
C GLU A 65 3.31 6.47 31.67
N PHE A 66 3.65 7.64 32.21
CA PHE A 66 3.40 8.91 31.56
C PHE A 66 4.19 9.05 30.24
N ALA A 67 5.50 8.79 30.23
CA ALA A 67 6.32 8.81 29.02
C ALA A 67 5.79 7.84 27.94
N ARG A 68 5.39 6.62 28.32
CA ARG A 68 4.72 5.67 27.41
C ARG A 68 3.41 6.22 26.86
N THR A 69 2.65 6.99 27.63
CA THR A 69 1.40 7.62 27.18
C THR A 69 1.67 8.77 26.22
N VAL A 70 2.69 9.59 26.49
CA VAL A 70 3.15 10.67 25.62
C VAL A 70 3.63 10.10 24.28
N HIS A 71 4.48 9.07 24.27
CA HIS A 71 4.91 8.40 23.03
C HIS A 71 3.75 7.84 22.22
N ARG A 72 2.79 7.18 22.88
CA ARG A 72 1.59 6.67 22.20
C ARG A 72 0.81 7.78 21.50
N GLN A 73 0.66 8.93 22.14
CA GLN A 73 -0.03 10.07 21.54
C GLN A 73 0.79 10.70 20.40
N ILE A 74 2.12 10.84 20.57
CA ILE A 74 3.02 11.31 19.51
C ILE A 74 2.90 10.41 18.27
N ASP A 75 2.95 9.09 18.45
CA ASP A 75 2.79 8.10 17.37
C ASP A 75 1.39 8.16 16.74
N ALA A 76 0.35 8.30 17.57
CA ALA A 76 -1.04 8.36 17.12
C ALA A 76 -1.34 9.62 16.30
N LEU A 77 -0.75 10.75 16.69
CA LEU A 77 -0.88 12.06 16.05
C LEU A 77 0.17 12.29 14.95
N GLY A 78 1.14 11.37 14.79
CA GLY A 78 2.26 11.53 13.86
C GLY A 78 3.10 12.79 14.15
N LEU A 79 3.26 13.17 15.43
CA LEU A 79 4.04 14.35 15.79
C LEU A 79 5.54 14.07 15.60
N VAL A 80 6.25 15.10 15.14
CA VAL A 80 7.70 15.06 14.89
C VAL A 80 8.31 16.25 15.63
N PRO A 81 9.22 16.05 16.60
CA PRO A 81 9.86 17.16 17.31
C PRO A 81 10.73 17.98 16.37
N LEU A 82 10.76 19.30 16.60
CA LEU A 82 11.75 20.21 16.03
C LEU A 82 12.56 20.81 17.18
N ILE A 83 13.78 20.34 17.36
CA ILE A 83 14.66 20.61 18.50
C ILE A 83 15.57 21.79 18.16
N ASP A 84 15.45 22.86 18.93
CA ASP A 84 16.32 24.03 18.81
C ASP A 84 17.73 23.78 19.37
N ALA A 85 18.62 24.75 19.18
CA ALA A 85 20.02 24.64 19.60
C ALA A 85 20.21 24.43 21.12
N ASP A 86 19.35 25.01 21.96
CA ASP A 86 19.47 24.93 23.42
C ASP A 86 19.00 23.57 23.93
N ALA A 87 17.83 23.12 23.46
CA ALA A 87 17.29 21.79 23.74
C ALA A 87 18.22 20.68 23.21
N ALA A 88 18.84 20.88 22.04
CA ALA A 88 19.82 19.96 21.49
C ALA A 88 21.08 19.86 22.38
N LEU A 89 21.62 20.99 22.85
CA LEU A 89 22.77 20.97 23.77
C LEU A 89 22.46 20.23 25.06
N GLU A 90 21.27 20.43 25.65
CA GLU A 90 20.83 19.67 26.83
C GLU A 90 20.78 18.16 26.54
N LEU A 91 20.10 17.79 25.44
CA LEU A 91 19.88 16.41 25.04
C LEU A 91 21.19 15.65 24.81
N PHE A 92 22.10 16.21 24.01
CA PHE A 92 23.34 15.55 23.62
C PHE A 92 24.38 15.51 24.76
N ARG A 93 24.38 16.48 25.69
CA ARG A 93 25.20 16.41 26.92
C ARG A 93 24.83 15.22 27.81
N ALA A 94 23.55 14.83 27.82
CA ALA A 94 23.07 13.69 28.58
C ALA A 94 23.43 12.33 27.96
N ILE A 95 24.01 12.32 26.75
CA ILE A 95 24.45 11.09 26.07
C ILE A 95 25.90 10.78 26.48
N PRO A 96 26.18 9.60 27.06
CA PRO A 96 27.54 9.22 27.41
C PRO A 96 28.41 9.03 26.15
N ALA A 97 29.73 9.06 26.31
CA ALA A 97 30.65 8.69 25.23
C ALA A 97 30.33 7.25 24.76
N GLY A 98 30.41 7.00 23.45
CA GLY A 98 29.99 5.72 22.85
C GLY A 98 28.47 5.56 22.66
N GLY A 99 27.64 6.50 23.13
CA GLY A 99 26.17 6.49 23.01
C GLY A 99 25.63 6.80 21.60
N TRP A 100 26.24 6.23 20.56
CA TRP A 100 26.04 6.61 19.15
C TRP A 100 24.61 6.44 18.66
N LYS A 101 23.94 5.35 19.05
CA LYS A 101 22.57 5.05 18.63
C LYS A 101 21.61 6.16 19.06
N ARG A 102 21.71 6.58 20.32
CA ARG A 102 20.90 7.66 20.88
C ARG A 102 21.15 8.98 20.19
N ALA A 103 22.42 9.32 19.94
CA ALA A 103 22.76 10.54 19.22
C ALA A 103 22.18 10.54 17.79
N LEU A 104 22.29 9.41 17.09
CA LEU A 104 21.76 9.29 15.74
C LEU A 104 20.25 9.42 15.70
N GLU A 105 19.50 8.89 16.68
CA GLU A 105 18.02 8.98 16.76
C GLU A 105 17.49 10.41 16.87
N ASP A 106 18.26 11.33 17.48
CA ASP A 106 17.78 12.68 17.74
C ASP A 106 18.28 13.70 16.69
N LEU A 107 19.33 13.40 15.91
CA LEU A 107 19.95 14.32 14.94
C LEU A 107 19.00 14.89 13.86
N PRO A 108 18.07 14.12 13.26
CA PRO A 108 17.12 14.62 12.25
C PRO A 108 16.00 15.46 12.81
N CYS A 109 15.85 15.50 14.14
CA CYS A 109 14.89 16.37 14.79
C CYS A 109 15.45 17.79 14.98
N LEU A 110 16.73 18.02 14.70
CA LEU A 110 17.33 19.34 14.83
C LEU A 110 16.73 20.35 13.84
N ASP A 111 16.51 21.57 14.30
CA ASP A 111 16.01 22.67 13.48
C ASP A 111 17.06 23.25 12.52
N ALA A 112 18.33 23.04 12.82
CA ALA A 112 19.49 23.51 12.06
C ALA A 112 20.69 22.56 12.18
N LEU A 113 21.71 22.79 11.35
CA LEU A 113 22.98 22.07 11.49
C LEU A 113 23.64 22.36 12.86
N PRO A 114 24.36 21.40 13.45
CA PRO A 114 24.96 21.56 14.77
C PRO A 114 25.85 22.80 14.91
N SER A 115 25.59 23.59 15.95
CA SER A 115 26.47 24.70 16.38
C SER A 115 27.84 24.18 16.82
N PRO A 116 28.89 25.02 16.89
CA PRO A 116 30.22 24.58 17.35
C PRO A 116 30.20 23.91 18.74
N ALA A 117 29.31 24.35 19.63
CA ALA A 117 29.13 23.73 20.94
C ALA A 117 28.52 22.33 20.84
N LEU A 118 27.51 22.15 19.98
CA LEU A 118 26.89 20.84 19.76
C LEU A 118 27.84 19.89 19.00
N GLN A 119 28.63 20.42 18.07
CA GLN A 119 29.69 19.68 17.39
C GLN A 119 30.71 19.11 18.37
N ALA A 120 31.10 19.87 19.41
CA ALA A 120 32.01 19.39 20.44
C ALA A 120 31.40 18.23 21.25
N GLU A 121 30.11 18.29 21.59
CA GLU A 121 29.41 17.17 22.25
C GLU A 121 29.30 15.95 21.35
N LEU A 122 29.00 16.13 20.07
CA LEU A 122 28.98 15.04 19.09
C LEU A 122 30.36 14.40 18.93
N ALA A 123 31.43 15.20 18.90
CA ALA A 123 32.80 14.71 18.85
C ALA A 123 33.17 13.88 20.09
N ARG A 124 32.70 14.30 21.28
CA ARG A 124 32.83 13.55 22.55
C ARG A 124 32.04 12.24 22.52
N ILE A 125 30.81 12.26 22.01
CA ILE A 125 30.01 11.03 21.87
C ILE A 125 30.71 10.04 20.93
N ALA A 126 31.32 10.54 19.85
CA ALA A 126 31.99 9.75 18.84
C ALA A 126 33.45 9.37 19.18
N SER A 127 34.01 9.78 20.33
CA SER A 127 35.43 9.52 20.67
C SER A 127 35.70 8.15 21.28
N GLU A 128 34.71 7.49 21.87
CA GLU A 128 34.86 6.16 22.47
C GLU A 128 34.12 5.10 21.67
N PRO A 129 34.74 3.94 21.35
CA PRO A 129 34.05 2.83 20.71
C PRO A 129 33.07 2.16 21.68
N GLU A 130 31.84 1.87 21.24
CA GLU A 130 30.89 1.01 21.97
C GLU A 130 31.55 -0.36 22.28
N GLU A 131 31.23 -0.98 23.42
CA GLU A 131 31.74 -2.32 23.77
C GLU A 131 31.50 -3.31 22.59
N GLY A 132 32.60 -3.79 21.98
CA GLY A 132 32.56 -4.61 20.76
C GLY A 132 33.25 -4.01 19.53
N GLY A 133 33.72 -2.75 19.60
CA GLY A 133 34.60 -2.13 18.58
C GLY A 133 33.87 -1.67 17.30
N LEU A 134 34.62 -1.56 16.19
CA LEU A 134 34.10 -1.17 14.85
C LEU A 134 32.99 -2.09 14.30
N ARG A 135 32.78 -3.28 14.90
CA ARG A 135 31.67 -4.19 14.60
C ARG A 135 30.38 -3.85 15.35
N ALA A 136 30.46 -3.11 16.46
CA ALA A 136 29.29 -2.64 17.22
C ALA A 136 28.72 -1.33 16.63
N ALA A 137 29.58 -0.47 16.06
CA ALA A 137 29.18 0.66 15.19
C ALA A 137 28.90 0.20 13.76
N SER A 138 27.82 0.68 13.14
CA SER A 138 27.79 0.71 11.68
C SER A 138 28.84 1.71 11.15
N ALA A 139 29.60 1.36 10.11
CA ALA A 139 30.56 2.29 9.48
C ALA A 139 29.91 3.62 9.04
N TYR A 140 28.64 3.57 8.62
CA TYR A 140 27.88 4.78 8.27
C TYR A 140 27.50 5.61 9.49
N ALA A 141 27.15 4.97 10.60
CA ALA A 141 26.82 5.65 11.86
C ALA A 141 28.01 6.48 12.36
N ALA A 142 29.20 5.88 12.37
CA ALA A 142 30.42 6.58 12.76
C ALA A 142 30.74 7.74 11.80
N TYR A 143 30.57 7.52 10.49
CA TYR A 143 30.78 8.55 9.49
C TYR A 143 29.82 9.73 9.66
N ALA A 144 28.52 9.46 9.82
CA ALA A 144 27.50 10.48 10.02
C ALA A 144 27.81 11.32 11.27
N LEU A 145 28.13 10.67 12.40
CA LEU A 145 28.48 11.39 13.62
C LEU A 145 29.72 12.28 13.45
N ASP A 146 30.76 11.82 12.76
CA ASP A 146 31.93 12.66 12.45
C ASP A 146 31.55 13.88 11.60
N TRP A 147 30.73 13.67 10.57
CA TRP A 147 30.25 14.74 9.69
C TRP A 147 29.47 15.80 10.46
N PHE A 148 28.54 15.37 11.34
CA PHE A 148 27.75 16.26 12.19
C PHE A 148 28.58 16.91 13.30
N ALA A 149 29.66 16.27 13.75
CA ALA A 149 30.65 16.83 14.68
C ALA A 149 31.61 17.83 14.01
N GLY A 150 31.42 18.14 12.72
CA GLY A 150 32.30 19.04 11.97
C GLY A 150 33.66 18.43 11.58
N ARG A 151 33.88 17.13 11.81
CA ARG A 151 35.10 16.41 11.40
C ARG A 151 34.96 16.01 9.92
N ARG A 152 35.77 16.62 9.05
CA ARG A 152 35.70 16.43 7.59
C ARG A 152 36.85 15.62 6.99
N ASP A 153 37.89 15.31 7.76
CA ASP A 153 38.91 14.34 7.34
C ASP A 153 38.51 12.94 7.83
N PHE A 154 38.18 12.08 6.87
CA PHE A 154 37.74 10.72 7.10
C PHE A 154 38.81 9.68 6.73
N SER A 155 40.00 10.12 6.30
CA SER A 155 40.99 9.25 5.66
C SER A 155 41.40 8.07 6.54
N ALA A 156 41.67 8.33 7.82
CA ALA A 156 42.05 7.29 8.77
C ALA A 156 40.92 6.27 9.02
N ARG A 157 39.69 6.75 9.18
CA ARG A 157 38.52 5.89 9.40
C ARG A 157 38.21 5.06 8.15
N ARG A 158 38.23 5.68 6.99
CA ARG A 158 38.05 5.02 5.69
C ARG A 158 39.10 3.93 5.50
N ALA A 159 40.37 4.19 5.82
CA ALA A 159 41.43 3.17 5.76
C ALA A 159 41.18 2.00 6.73
N ALA A 160 40.79 2.29 7.98
CA ALA A 160 40.46 1.25 8.96
C ALA A 160 39.26 0.40 8.54
N CYS A 161 38.19 1.02 8.03
CA CYS A 161 37.02 0.31 7.51
C CYS A 161 37.38 -0.52 6.26
N ALA A 162 38.16 0.04 5.33
CA ALA A 162 38.62 -0.68 4.14
C ALA A 162 39.46 -1.91 4.48
N GLN A 163 40.30 -1.82 5.51
CA GLN A 163 41.07 -2.96 6.01
C GLN A 163 40.16 -4.03 6.65
N ALA A 164 39.16 -3.61 7.43
CA ALA A 164 38.21 -4.52 8.07
C ALA A 164 37.26 -5.22 7.09
N LEU A 165 37.00 -4.59 5.94
CA LEU A 165 36.05 -5.03 4.90
C LEU A 165 36.77 -5.38 3.59
N ALA A 166 38.02 -5.84 3.68
CA ALA A 166 38.89 -6.07 2.53
C ALA A 166 38.35 -7.14 1.56
N ASP A 167 37.47 -8.03 2.02
CA ASP A 167 36.78 -9.04 1.22
C ASP A 167 35.47 -8.54 0.59
N SER A 168 35.07 -7.30 0.88
CA SER A 168 33.80 -6.69 0.49
C SER A 168 34.03 -5.41 -0.33
N PRO A 169 34.55 -5.52 -1.57
CA PRO A 169 34.98 -4.38 -2.37
C PRO A 169 33.87 -3.38 -2.68
N PHE A 170 32.61 -3.81 -2.82
CA PHE A 170 31.51 -2.88 -3.07
C PHE A 170 31.17 -2.07 -1.82
N ARG A 171 31.23 -2.71 -0.64
CA ARG A 171 31.09 -1.99 0.63
C ARG A 171 32.20 -0.97 0.83
N VAL A 172 33.45 -1.30 0.49
CA VAL A 172 34.57 -0.34 0.57
C VAL A 172 34.38 0.84 -0.39
N ARG A 173 33.96 0.58 -1.64
CA ARG A 173 33.69 1.64 -2.62
C ARG A 173 32.57 2.58 -2.20
N GLU A 174 31.54 2.10 -1.51
CA GLU A 174 30.46 2.97 -1.01
C GLU A 174 30.97 3.98 0.03
N LEU A 175 32.02 3.64 0.80
CA LEU A 175 32.65 4.58 1.74
C LEU A 175 33.27 5.79 1.04
N ASP A 176 33.70 5.64 -0.21
CA ASP A 176 34.32 6.71 -0.99
C ASP A 176 33.29 7.77 -1.43
N VAL A 177 32.01 7.42 -1.42
CA VAL A 177 30.91 8.31 -1.82
C VAL A 177 30.40 9.15 -0.65
N LEU A 178 30.54 8.67 0.59
CA LEU A 178 30.00 9.34 1.78
C LEU A 178 30.39 10.83 1.92
N PRO A 179 31.62 11.28 1.57
CA PRO A 179 31.99 12.70 1.64
C PRO A 179 31.19 13.62 0.72
N GLU A 180 30.59 13.08 -0.33
CA GLU A 180 29.80 13.83 -1.31
C GLU A 180 28.32 13.93 -0.93
N LEU A 181 27.88 13.20 0.10
CA LEU A 181 26.47 13.11 0.48
C LEU A 181 26.04 14.22 1.44
N GLY A 182 24.78 14.64 1.29
CA GLY A 182 24.11 15.53 2.23
C GLY A 182 23.78 14.87 3.58
N ALA A 183 23.42 15.71 4.55
CA ALA A 183 23.06 15.30 5.91
C ALA A 183 21.98 14.20 5.94
N ALA A 184 20.91 14.38 5.17
CA ALA A 184 19.78 13.45 5.12
C ALA A 184 20.20 12.07 4.60
N ALA A 185 21.03 12.00 3.56
CA ALA A 185 21.52 10.76 2.99
C ALA A 185 22.46 10.01 3.95
N LEU A 186 23.31 10.74 4.68
CA LEU A 186 24.17 10.14 5.71
C LEU A 186 23.36 9.54 6.87
N LEU A 187 22.30 10.23 7.30
CA LEU A 187 21.38 9.72 8.32
C LEU A 187 20.61 8.50 7.81
N ALA A 188 20.13 8.53 6.57
CA ALA A 188 19.46 7.41 5.93
C ALA A 188 20.37 6.16 5.87
N LEU A 189 21.65 6.32 5.54
CA LEU A 189 22.64 5.23 5.57
C LEU A 189 22.94 4.76 6.99
N ALA A 190 23.12 5.67 7.95
CA ALA A 190 23.33 5.34 9.36
C ALA A 190 22.15 4.58 9.99
N ALA A 191 20.94 4.82 9.47
CA ALA A 191 19.72 4.10 9.86
C ALA A 191 19.63 2.68 9.28
N THR A 192 20.44 2.35 8.27
CA THR A 192 20.46 0.99 7.70
C THR A 192 21.19 0.03 8.63
N ASN A 193 20.53 -1.09 8.97
CA ASN A 193 21.17 -2.13 9.76
C ASN A 193 22.08 -2.99 8.88
N ASP A 194 23.23 -3.44 9.39
CA ASP A 194 24.08 -4.41 8.69
C ASP A 194 23.47 -5.85 8.70
N GLY A 195 22.28 -6.03 9.27
CA GLY A 195 21.52 -7.28 9.26
C GLY A 195 20.01 -7.07 8.99
N TYR A 196 19.56 -7.52 7.82
CA TYR A 196 18.17 -7.74 7.38
C TYR A 196 17.31 -6.54 6.93
N PHE A 197 16.54 -6.85 5.87
CA PHE A 197 15.71 -6.03 4.99
C PHE A 197 14.50 -5.36 5.64
N ALA A 198 14.74 -4.46 6.59
CA ALA A 198 13.78 -3.46 7.01
C ALA A 198 14.54 -2.27 7.62
N PRO A 199 14.05 -1.02 7.46
CA PRO A 199 14.53 0.07 8.29
C PRO A 199 14.31 -0.31 9.76
N LYS A 200 15.31 -0.07 10.62
CA LYS A 200 15.07 -0.04 12.07
C LYS A 200 14.01 1.02 12.35
N ARG A 201 13.21 0.78 13.40
CA ARG A 201 12.33 1.77 14.04
C ARG A 201 13.13 2.90 14.72
N LEU A 202 14.02 3.56 13.98
CA LEU A 202 14.78 4.69 14.49
C LEU A 202 14.22 6.03 13.99
N TRP A 203 13.14 6.04 13.19
CA TRP A 203 12.73 7.25 12.48
C TRP A 203 11.24 7.52 12.39
N LEU A 204 10.98 8.83 12.43
CA LEU A 204 9.77 9.57 12.09
C LEU A 204 9.46 9.51 10.57
N ASP A 205 10.43 9.10 9.74
CA ASP A 205 10.23 8.77 8.33
C ASP A 205 10.39 7.25 8.13
N LEU A 206 9.27 6.58 7.80
CA LEU A 206 9.21 5.14 7.52
C LEU A 206 9.60 4.80 6.07
N SER A 207 10.07 5.78 5.29
CA SER A 207 10.42 5.61 3.89
C SER A 207 11.69 4.77 3.71
N ASP A 208 11.77 4.05 2.59
CA ASP A 208 13.00 3.32 2.23
C ASP A 208 14.17 4.32 2.06
N PRO A 209 15.36 4.04 2.61
CA PRO A 209 16.55 4.89 2.43
C PRO A 209 16.86 5.24 0.97
N ALA A 210 16.47 4.37 0.03
CA ALA A 210 16.61 4.62 -1.39
C ALA A 210 15.90 5.89 -1.87
N VAL A 211 14.83 6.32 -1.20
CA VAL A 211 14.11 7.57 -1.52
C VAL A 211 15.04 8.77 -1.29
N THR A 212 15.65 8.86 -0.12
CA THR A 212 16.59 9.95 0.20
C THR A 212 17.85 9.86 -0.66
N LEU A 213 18.40 8.66 -0.85
CA LEU A 213 19.62 8.45 -1.63
C LEU A 213 19.43 8.70 -3.13
N ALA A 214 18.20 8.60 -3.65
CA ALA A 214 17.90 8.89 -5.04
C ALA A 214 18.00 10.37 -5.41
N GLU A 215 17.98 11.27 -4.42
CA GLU A 215 18.16 12.70 -4.62
C GLU A 215 19.66 13.09 -4.70
N GLU A 216 20.56 12.19 -4.28
CA GLU A 216 22.00 12.43 -4.26
C GLU A 216 22.67 11.97 -5.56
N ALA A 217 23.05 12.92 -6.43
CA ALA A 217 23.66 12.63 -7.73
C ALA A 217 24.91 11.73 -7.61
N ALA A 218 25.74 11.94 -6.59
CA ALA A 218 26.92 11.13 -6.30
C ALA A 218 26.55 9.66 -5.99
N TYR A 219 25.49 9.43 -5.21
CA TYR A 219 25.04 8.08 -4.89
C TYR A 219 24.41 7.38 -6.10
N VAL A 220 23.67 8.12 -6.95
CA VAL A 220 23.10 7.57 -8.19
C VAL A 220 24.21 7.13 -9.16
N ALA A 221 25.29 7.94 -9.29
CA ALA A 221 26.45 7.58 -10.10
C ALA A 221 27.16 6.33 -9.55
N PHE A 222 27.38 6.28 -8.23
CA PHE A 222 27.90 5.09 -7.56
C PHE A 222 27.04 3.84 -7.79
N ALA A 223 25.72 3.97 -7.64
CA ALA A 223 24.79 2.85 -7.80
C ALA A 223 24.89 2.23 -9.21
N ARG A 224 24.97 3.07 -10.24
CA ARG A 224 25.22 2.63 -11.62
C ARG A 224 26.52 1.85 -11.72
N ASP A 225 27.62 2.45 -11.28
CA ASP A 225 28.96 1.88 -11.44
C ASP A 225 29.14 0.59 -10.62
N ALA A 226 28.51 0.49 -9.44
CA ALA A 226 28.52 -0.70 -8.60
C ALA A 226 27.73 -1.84 -9.25
N LEU A 227 26.51 -1.58 -9.76
CA LEU A 227 25.69 -2.61 -10.40
C LEU A 227 26.27 -3.08 -11.74
N THR A 228 26.83 -2.16 -12.53
CA THR A 228 27.55 -2.52 -13.77
C THR A 228 28.74 -3.43 -13.47
N GLU A 229 29.53 -3.10 -12.44
CA GLU A 229 30.67 -3.92 -12.06
C GLU A 229 30.25 -5.29 -11.49
N ALA A 230 29.21 -5.35 -10.66
CA ALA A 230 28.68 -6.61 -10.15
C ALA A 230 28.18 -7.52 -11.29
N ALA A 231 27.46 -6.96 -12.27
CA ALA A 231 27.04 -7.69 -13.46
C ALA A 231 28.24 -8.22 -14.27
N ARG A 232 29.30 -7.42 -14.41
CA ARG A 232 30.55 -7.83 -15.08
C ARG A 232 31.24 -8.99 -14.35
N GLN A 233 31.31 -8.95 -13.01
CA GLN A 233 31.89 -10.03 -12.20
C GLN A 233 31.11 -11.33 -12.35
N VAL A 234 29.78 -11.27 -12.31
CA VAL A 234 28.92 -12.44 -12.55
C VAL A 234 29.11 -12.99 -13.95
N ALA A 235 29.17 -12.13 -14.97
CA ALA A 235 29.43 -12.55 -16.35
C ALA A 235 30.80 -13.23 -16.48
N ALA A 236 31.86 -12.69 -15.86
CA ALA A 236 33.19 -13.28 -15.87
C ALA A 236 33.25 -14.65 -15.18
N LEU A 237 32.51 -14.82 -14.07
CA LEU A 237 32.36 -16.09 -13.38
C LEU A 237 31.67 -17.14 -14.27
N HIS A 238 30.60 -16.76 -14.98
CA HIS A 238 29.90 -17.65 -15.90
C HIS A 238 30.69 -17.95 -17.19
N ALA A 239 31.57 -17.04 -17.60
CA ALA A 239 32.52 -17.27 -18.69
C ALA A 239 33.72 -18.14 -18.30
N GLY A 240 33.88 -18.50 -17.01
CA GLY A 240 35.01 -19.27 -16.51
C GLY A 240 36.31 -18.46 -16.36
N ALA A 241 36.25 -17.12 -16.47
CA ALA A 241 37.40 -16.24 -16.30
C ALA A 241 37.79 -16.07 -14.81
N VAL A 242 36.84 -16.33 -13.90
CA VAL A 242 37.05 -16.36 -12.45
C VAL A 242 36.64 -17.74 -11.92
N PRO A 243 37.43 -18.40 -11.07
CA PRO A 243 37.06 -19.68 -10.48
C PRO A 243 35.73 -19.60 -9.72
N TYR A 244 34.89 -20.62 -9.90
CA TYR A 244 33.63 -20.73 -9.17
C TYR A 244 33.83 -21.31 -7.78
N GLU A 245 33.44 -20.55 -6.77
CA GLU A 245 33.29 -21.00 -5.39
C GLU A 245 31.84 -20.80 -4.93
N ALA A 246 31.25 -21.84 -4.33
CA ALA A 246 29.87 -21.79 -3.88
C ALA A 246 29.69 -20.74 -2.78
N ASP A 247 28.73 -19.84 -2.97
CA ASP A 247 28.32 -18.80 -2.02
C ASP A 247 29.45 -17.81 -1.64
N ARG A 248 30.39 -17.58 -2.55
CA ARG A 248 31.57 -16.73 -2.35
C ARG A 248 31.72 -15.59 -3.35
N ALA A 249 30.83 -15.47 -4.34
CA ALA A 249 30.93 -14.42 -5.35
C ALA A 249 30.73 -13.01 -4.77
N PHE A 250 29.91 -12.88 -3.71
CA PHE A 250 29.67 -11.62 -3.00
C PHE A 250 29.49 -11.89 -1.52
N THR A 251 30.04 -11.03 -0.67
CA THR A 251 29.83 -11.09 0.78
C THR A 251 28.40 -10.64 1.15
N THR A 252 28.06 -10.75 2.44
CA THR A 252 26.78 -10.19 2.92
C THR A 252 26.78 -8.66 2.87
N ASP A 253 27.91 -8.02 3.16
CA ASP A 253 28.05 -6.56 3.10
C ASP A 253 27.89 -6.02 1.68
N ASP A 254 28.54 -6.66 0.70
CA ASP A 254 28.39 -6.31 -0.72
C ASP A 254 26.94 -6.49 -1.19
N ALA A 255 26.28 -7.57 -0.75
CA ALA A 255 24.89 -7.83 -1.08
C ALA A 255 23.95 -6.71 -0.61
N GLN A 256 24.18 -6.14 0.57
CA GLN A 256 23.38 -5.03 1.09
C GLN A 256 23.60 -3.74 0.28
N VAL A 257 24.85 -3.46 -0.11
CA VAL A 257 25.23 -2.30 -0.93
C VAL A 257 24.56 -2.37 -2.30
N LEU A 258 24.70 -3.51 -2.98
CA LEU A 258 24.13 -3.73 -4.30
C LEU A 258 22.59 -3.74 -4.28
N SER A 259 21.99 -4.25 -3.21
CA SER A 259 20.54 -4.19 -3.00
C SER A 259 20.03 -2.75 -2.83
N ARG A 260 20.72 -1.90 -2.06
CA ARG A 260 20.42 -0.45 -1.97
C ARG A 260 20.57 0.25 -3.31
N ALA A 261 21.69 0.01 -4.01
CA ALA A 261 21.93 0.56 -5.34
C ALA A 261 20.80 0.19 -6.33
N ALA A 262 20.35 -1.07 -6.30
CA ALA A 262 19.22 -1.52 -7.12
C ALA A 262 17.91 -0.83 -6.75
N ARG A 263 17.63 -0.61 -5.46
CA ARG A 263 16.46 0.15 -5.00
C ARG A 263 16.50 1.61 -5.43
N VAL A 264 17.64 2.29 -5.32
CA VAL A 264 17.81 3.68 -5.80
C VAL A 264 17.53 3.78 -7.30
N ALA A 265 18.12 2.87 -8.08
CA ALA A 265 17.92 2.82 -9.53
C ALA A 265 16.46 2.52 -9.91
N ALA A 266 15.81 1.60 -9.18
CA ALA A 266 14.41 1.25 -9.41
C ALA A 266 13.44 2.37 -8.99
N TYR A 267 13.75 3.10 -7.91
CA TYR A 267 12.94 4.22 -7.42
C TYR A 267 12.87 5.32 -8.48
N ARG A 268 14.03 5.67 -9.05
CA ARG A 268 14.20 6.63 -10.15
C ARG A 268 13.82 6.09 -11.53
N ASP A 269 13.47 4.81 -11.62
CA ASP A 269 13.11 4.12 -12.85
C ASP A 269 14.18 4.20 -13.97
N GLU A 270 15.44 4.10 -13.55
CA GLU A 270 16.63 4.30 -14.38
C GLU A 270 16.72 3.28 -15.54
N ALA A 271 16.91 3.79 -16.76
CA ALA A 271 16.96 2.95 -17.96
C ALA A 271 18.13 1.95 -17.97
N TRP A 272 19.26 2.31 -17.36
CA TRP A 272 20.45 1.48 -17.31
C TRP A 272 20.32 0.27 -16.37
N LEU A 273 19.35 0.25 -15.44
CA LEU A 273 19.11 -0.92 -14.58
C LEU A 273 18.50 -2.09 -15.37
N ARG A 274 17.67 -1.79 -16.37
CA ARG A 274 16.86 -2.75 -17.13
C ARG A 274 17.69 -3.91 -17.71
N PRO A 275 18.81 -3.66 -18.45
CA PRO A 275 19.63 -4.75 -18.96
C PRO A 275 20.49 -5.45 -17.89
N LEU A 276 20.63 -4.88 -16.68
CA LEU A 276 21.52 -5.40 -15.64
C LEU A 276 20.81 -6.36 -14.67
N ILE A 277 19.59 -6.05 -14.25
CA ILE A 277 18.92 -6.73 -13.12
C ILE A 277 18.65 -8.22 -13.40
N GLY A 278 18.24 -8.56 -14.62
CA GLY A 278 17.94 -9.93 -15.05
C GLY A 278 19.16 -10.86 -15.02
N PRO A 279 20.22 -10.53 -15.78
CA PRO A 279 21.47 -11.28 -15.77
C PRO A 279 22.12 -11.35 -14.39
N LEU A 280 22.10 -10.24 -13.63
CA LEU A 280 22.67 -10.20 -12.28
C LEU A 280 21.95 -11.16 -11.34
N LEU A 281 20.62 -11.06 -11.20
CA LEU A 281 19.85 -11.91 -10.31
C LEU A 281 19.93 -13.39 -10.70
N THR A 282 19.73 -13.71 -11.99
CA THR A 282 19.78 -15.09 -12.47
C THR A 282 21.18 -15.68 -12.29
N GLY A 283 22.22 -14.91 -12.62
CA GLY A 283 23.61 -15.34 -12.55
C GLY A 283 24.08 -15.61 -11.13
N VAL A 284 23.58 -14.91 -10.10
CA VAL A 284 23.91 -15.20 -8.70
C VAL A 284 23.09 -16.34 -8.10
N CYS A 285 21.99 -16.72 -8.74
CA CYS A 285 21.11 -17.81 -8.31
C CYS A 285 21.53 -19.20 -8.82
N VAL A 286 22.29 -19.27 -9.91
CA VAL A 286 22.62 -20.51 -10.61
C VAL A 286 24.13 -20.65 -10.75
N ALA A 287 24.68 -21.76 -10.27
CA ALA A 287 26.09 -22.10 -10.49
C ALA A 287 26.40 -22.19 -12.01
N PRO A 288 27.60 -21.79 -12.45
CA PRO A 288 28.05 -21.99 -13.84
C PRO A 288 28.26 -23.48 -14.18
N THR A 289 28.19 -24.35 -13.18
CA THR A 289 28.29 -25.81 -13.31
C THR A 289 26.92 -26.47 -13.13
N VAL A 290 26.88 -27.81 -13.16
CA VAL A 290 25.67 -28.59 -12.85
C VAL A 290 25.33 -28.63 -11.35
N ALA A 291 26.14 -28.01 -10.49
CA ALA A 291 25.94 -28.02 -9.05
C ALA A 291 24.60 -27.38 -8.64
N LYS A 292 24.03 -27.86 -7.52
CA LYS A 292 22.83 -27.30 -6.87
C LYS A 292 23.18 -26.24 -5.84
N THR A 293 24.20 -25.44 -6.14
CA THR A 293 24.71 -24.33 -5.34
C THR A 293 24.47 -23.00 -6.08
N ALA A 294 24.67 -21.88 -5.40
CA ALA A 294 24.51 -20.55 -5.95
C ALA A 294 25.83 -19.78 -5.81
N PRO A 295 26.23 -18.94 -6.78
CA PRO A 295 27.39 -18.05 -6.63
C PRO A 295 27.29 -17.10 -5.43
N SER A 296 26.09 -16.57 -5.13
CA SER A 296 25.86 -15.80 -3.90
C SER A 296 24.39 -15.86 -3.48
N GLN A 297 24.13 -16.56 -2.37
CA GLN A 297 22.81 -16.63 -1.74
C GLN A 297 22.44 -15.27 -1.13
N SER A 298 23.39 -14.57 -0.51
CA SER A 298 23.17 -13.26 0.11
C SER A 298 22.66 -12.24 -0.90
N LEU A 299 23.35 -12.10 -2.04
CA LEU A 299 22.96 -11.16 -3.09
C LEU A 299 21.66 -11.57 -3.78
N ALA A 300 21.45 -12.86 -4.03
CA ALA A 300 20.18 -13.35 -4.58
C ALA A 300 18.98 -12.95 -3.70
N ILE A 301 19.07 -13.22 -2.39
CA ILE A 301 18.02 -12.88 -1.42
C ILE A 301 17.86 -11.35 -1.33
N ALA A 302 18.98 -10.60 -1.37
CA ALA A 302 18.96 -9.15 -1.26
C ALA A 302 18.32 -8.44 -2.46
N LEU A 303 18.56 -8.93 -3.66
CA LEU A 303 17.91 -8.45 -4.87
C LEU A 303 16.42 -8.86 -4.90
N GLY A 304 16.09 -10.05 -4.40
CA GLY A 304 14.70 -10.47 -4.28
C GLY A 304 13.86 -9.53 -3.41
N HIS A 305 14.41 -9.12 -2.26
CA HIS A 305 13.79 -8.09 -1.41
C HIS A 305 13.79 -6.71 -2.07
N ALA A 306 14.87 -6.30 -2.73
CA ALA A 306 14.91 -5.01 -3.44
C ALA A 306 13.78 -4.90 -4.49
N ILE A 307 13.56 -5.96 -5.26
CA ILE A 307 12.50 -6.03 -6.28
C ILE A 307 11.12 -6.06 -5.64
N GLU A 308 10.94 -6.73 -4.50
CA GLU A 308 9.68 -6.67 -3.75
C GLU A 308 9.37 -5.26 -3.26
N THR A 309 10.36 -4.55 -2.73
CA THR A 309 10.17 -3.21 -2.13
C THR A 309 9.93 -2.13 -3.17
N ILE A 310 10.70 -2.11 -4.26
CA ILE A 310 10.59 -1.11 -5.33
C ILE A 310 10.55 -1.82 -6.69
N PRO A 311 9.39 -2.40 -7.06
CA PRO A 311 9.31 -3.24 -8.26
C PRO A 311 9.33 -2.44 -9.56
N THR A 312 10.00 -3.00 -10.55
CA THR A 312 9.90 -2.64 -11.97
C THR A 312 9.45 -3.85 -12.79
N PRO A 313 8.90 -3.68 -14.00
CA PRO A 313 8.58 -4.81 -14.88
C PRO A 313 9.77 -5.75 -15.12
N GLU A 314 10.96 -5.18 -15.28
CA GLU A 314 12.21 -5.91 -15.52
C GLU A 314 12.66 -6.65 -14.26
N GLY A 315 12.52 -6.04 -13.08
CA GLY A 315 12.79 -6.71 -11.80
C GLY A 315 11.84 -7.89 -11.55
N VAL A 316 10.53 -7.68 -11.73
CA VAL A 316 9.54 -8.77 -11.56
C VAL A 316 9.75 -9.87 -12.59
N ARG A 317 10.13 -9.54 -13.84
CA ARG A 317 10.56 -10.52 -14.84
C ARG A 317 11.80 -11.29 -14.37
N ALA A 318 12.83 -10.59 -13.91
CA ALA A 318 14.06 -11.20 -13.39
C ALA A 318 13.77 -12.19 -12.24
N LEU A 319 12.85 -11.85 -11.32
CA LEU A 319 12.41 -12.77 -10.27
C LEU A 319 11.78 -14.06 -10.83
N ARG A 320 10.89 -13.94 -11.83
CA ARG A 320 10.26 -15.11 -12.46
C ARG A 320 11.27 -15.97 -13.19
N ASP A 321 12.18 -15.35 -13.94
CA ASP A 321 13.20 -16.04 -14.71
C ASP A 321 14.18 -16.76 -13.78
N ALA A 322 14.64 -16.11 -12.72
CA ALA A 322 15.48 -16.74 -11.69
C ALA A 322 14.77 -17.91 -11.00
N LEU A 323 13.48 -17.78 -10.67
CA LEU A 323 12.68 -18.86 -10.08
C LEU A 323 12.51 -20.08 -11.01
N ALA A 324 12.53 -19.86 -12.32
CA ALA A 324 12.42 -20.96 -13.29
C ALA A 324 13.70 -21.80 -13.38
N VAL A 325 14.86 -21.23 -13.06
CA VAL A 325 16.17 -21.89 -13.24
C VAL A 325 16.94 -22.19 -11.95
N VAL A 326 16.56 -21.56 -10.83
CA VAL A 326 17.23 -21.74 -9.54
C VAL A 326 17.18 -23.19 -9.07
N ARG A 327 18.34 -23.73 -8.71
CA ARG A 327 18.48 -25.14 -8.24
C ARG A 327 18.65 -25.25 -6.74
N HIS A 328 19.05 -24.16 -6.08
CA HIS A 328 19.27 -24.12 -4.65
C HIS A 328 17.94 -23.88 -3.90
N ALA A 329 17.51 -24.87 -3.12
CA ALA A 329 16.18 -24.89 -2.49
C ALA A 329 15.92 -23.70 -1.52
N GLY A 330 16.94 -23.26 -0.77
CA GLY A 330 16.83 -22.13 0.17
C GLY A 330 16.51 -20.81 -0.54
N VAL A 331 17.36 -20.43 -1.50
CA VAL A 331 17.15 -19.30 -2.42
C VAL A 331 15.80 -19.39 -3.14
N GLN A 332 15.45 -20.54 -3.73
CA GLN A 332 14.16 -20.73 -4.39
C GLN A 332 12.99 -20.40 -3.46
N LYS A 333 12.99 -20.93 -2.24
CA LYS A 333 11.95 -20.68 -1.23
C LYS A 333 11.86 -19.20 -0.83
N LYS A 334 13.00 -18.50 -0.77
CA LYS A 334 13.05 -17.07 -0.43
C LYS A 334 12.50 -16.22 -1.57
N LEU A 335 13.01 -16.38 -2.79
CA LEU A 335 12.53 -15.64 -3.97
C LEU A 335 11.05 -15.89 -4.26
N ALA A 336 10.56 -17.12 -4.05
CA ALA A 336 9.15 -17.44 -4.25
C ALA A 336 8.22 -16.66 -3.31
N ARG A 337 8.70 -16.28 -2.12
CA ARG A 337 7.95 -15.45 -1.17
C ARG A 337 7.90 -13.98 -1.60
N ASN A 338 8.89 -13.51 -2.36
CA ASN A 338 8.97 -12.12 -2.82
C ASN A 338 8.09 -11.86 -4.05
N LEU A 339 7.84 -12.87 -4.91
CA LEU A 339 7.20 -12.67 -6.22
C LEU A 339 5.78 -12.06 -6.14
N LYS A 340 4.87 -12.63 -5.35
CA LYS A 340 3.48 -12.15 -5.27
C LYS A 340 3.39 -10.75 -4.63
N PRO A 341 4.12 -10.44 -3.54
CA PRO A 341 4.26 -9.07 -3.05
C PRO A 341 4.82 -8.10 -4.09
N ALA A 342 5.88 -8.47 -4.83
CA ALA A 342 6.46 -7.63 -5.88
C ALA A 342 5.46 -7.33 -7.02
N GLU A 343 4.70 -8.35 -7.43
CA GLU A 343 3.61 -8.21 -8.40
C GLU A 343 2.53 -7.24 -7.91
N ARG A 344 2.12 -7.34 -6.64
CA ARG A 344 1.15 -6.43 -6.02
C ARG A 344 1.68 -5.00 -5.97
N ALA A 345 2.90 -4.80 -5.48
CA ALA A 345 3.52 -3.49 -5.35
C ALA A 345 3.79 -2.84 -6.73
N LEU A 346 4.01 -3.63 -7.79
CA LEU A 346 4.10 -3.11 -9.16
C LEU A 346 2.77 -2.52 -9.63
N GLY A 347 1.66 -3.13 -9.21
CA GLY A 347 0.30 -2.59 -9.41
C GLY A 347 0.07 -1.22 -8.81
N GLU A 348 0.87 -0.83 -7.82
CA GLU A 348 0.82 0.48 -7.17
C GLU A 348 1.79 1.51 -7.82
N ARG A 349 2.43 1.14 -8.94
CA ARG A 349 3.35 1.99 -9.72
C ARG A 349 2.91 2.06 -11.20
N PRO A 350 1.70 2.60 -11.50
CA PRO A 350 1.06 2.49 -12.82
C PRO A 350 1.96 2.93 -13.98
N ARG A 351 2.58 4.11 -13.91
CA ARG A 351 3.45 4.63 -14.99
C ARG A 351 4.61 3.70 -15.33
N THR A 352 5.30 3.19 -14.30
CA THR A 352 6.42 2.25 -14.45
C THR A 352 5.92 0.90 -14.97
N ALA A 353 4.78 0.44 -14.47
CA ALA A 353 4.21 -0.85 -14.82
C ALA A 353 3.80 -0.95 -16.30
N LEU A 354 3.39 0.15 -16.94
CA LEU A 354 3.01 0.17 -18.36
C LEU A 354 4.10 -0.35 -19.31
N ARG A 355 5.39 -0.27 -18.96
CA ARG A 355 6.44 -0.85 -19.83
C ARG A 355 6.28 -2.35 -20.06
N MET A 356 5.61 -3.06 -19.17
CA MET A 356 5.40 -4.50 -19.33
C MET A 356 4.60 -4.86 -20.58
N THR A 357 3.89 -3.91 -21.19
CA THR A 357 3.09 -4.15 -22.40
C THR A 357 3.94 -4.30 -23.66
N LEU A 358 5.11 -3.66 -23.71
CA LEU A 358 5.94 -3.55 -24.92
C LEU A 358 6.47 -4.91 -25.40
N ASP A 359 6.91 -5.76 -24.47
CA ASP A 359 7.53 -7.05 -24.78
C ASP A 359 6.64 -8.27 -24.48
N ALA A 360 5.42 -8.05 -23.97
CA ALA A 360 4.54 -9.12 -23.54
C ALA A 360 3.55 -9.57 -24.61
N GLN A 361 3.43 -10.88 -24.79
CA GLN A 361 2.26 -11.46 -25.43
C GLN A 361 1.04 -11.30 -24.51
N PRO A 362 -0.16 -11.05 -25.06
CA PRO A 362 -1.37 -10.94 -24.25
C PRO A 362 -1.69 -12.29 -23.60
N ASP A 363 -1.53 -12.37 -22.29
CA ASP A 363 -1.94 -13.51 -21.48
C ASP A 363 -2.83 -13.08 -20.30
N LYS A 364 -3.46 -14.04 -19.62
CA LYS A 364 -4.38 -13.74 -18.52
C LYS A 364 -3.68 -13.00 -17.36
N LYS A 365 -2.39 -13.27 -17.11
CA LYS A 365 -1.64 -12.70 -15.97
C LYS A 365 -1.22 -11.26 -16.25
N SER A 366 -0.69 -10.98 -17.43
CA SER A 366 -0.34 -9.65 -17.92
C SER A 366 -1.56 -8.75 -18.00
N LEU A 367 -2.70 -9.24 -18.48
CA LEU A 367 -3.96 -8.48 -18.48
C LEU A 367 -4.45 -8.17 -17.06
N ALA A 368 -4.38 -9.13 -16.13
CA ALA A 368 -4.77 -8.90 -14.74
C ALA A 368 -3.83 -7.91 -14.02
N MET A 369 -2.53 -8.00 -14.30
CA MET A 369 -1.54 -7.07 -13.79
C MET A 369 -1.80 -5.65 -14.31
N LEU A 370 -1.97 -5.50 -15.63
CA LEU A 370 -2.28 -4.23 -16.26
C LEU A 370 -3.59 -3.64 -15.74
N ALA A 371 -4.61 -4.46 -15.51
CA ALA A 371 -5.86 -4.02 -14.89
C ALA A 371 -5.63 -3.47 -13.47
N THR A 372 -4.87 -4.19 -12.63
CA THR A 372 -4.51 -3.72 -11.28
C THR A 372 -3.78 -2.39 -11.35
N CYS A 373 -2.80 -2.27 -12.25
CA CYS A 373 -2.04 -1.03 -12.45
C CYS A 373 -2.94 0.14 -12.86
N MET A 374 -3.81 -0.08 -13.86
CA MET A 374 -4.70 0.94 -14.39
C MET A 374 -5.77 1.37 -13.40
N GLU A 375 -6.28 0.45 -12.59
CA GLU A 375 -7.25 0.75 -11.54
C GLU A 375 -6.63 1.66 -10.46
N THR A 376 -5.37 1.43 -10.07
CA THR A 376 -4.62 2.37 -9.22
C THR A 376 -4.57 3.78 -9.80
N GLY A 377 -4.56 3.90 -11.14
CA GLY A 377 -4.62 5.19 -11.84
C GLY A 377 -5.88 6.03 -11.59
N PHE A 378 -6.91 5.49 -10.92
CA PHE A 378 -8.05 6.30 -10.49
C PHE A 378 -7.72 7.19 -9.28
N TRP A 379 -6.79 6.77 -8.41
CA TRP A 379 -6.41 7.54 -7.22
C TRP A 379 -4.92 7.92 -7.15
N GLN A 380 -4.12 7.46 -8.11
CA GLN A 380 -2.80 8.02 -8.37
C GLN A 380 -2.83 8.77 -9.71
N PRO A 381 -2.20 9.95 -9.82
CA PRO A 381 -2.17 10.72 -11.07
C PRO A 381 -1.59 9.90 -12.25
N LEU A 382 -2.46 9.38 -13.11
CA LEU A 382 -2.09 8.68 -14.35
C LEU A 382 -2.77 9.31 -15.55
N THR A 383 -2.06 10.25 -16.16
CA THR A 383 -2.34 10.78 -17.50
C THR A 383 -1.19 10.41 -18.42
N LEU A 384 -1.52 10.12 -19.68
CA LEU A 384 -0.58 9.79 -20.75
C LEU A 384 -0.76 10.79 -21.89
N GLY A 385 0.33 11.21 -22.53
CA GLY A 385 0.21 11.90 -23.81
C GLY A 385 -0.30 10.96 -24.90
N HIS A 386 -0.86 11.50 -25.99
CA HIS A 386 -1.37 10.69 -27.11
C HIS A 386 -0.34 9.67 -27.63
N ALA A 387 0.91 10.09 -27.83
CA ALA A 387 1.98 9.22 -28.32
C ALA A 387 2.32 8.07 -27.36
N GLU A 388 2.42 8.33 -26.05
CA GLU A 388 2.72 7.32 -25.04
C GLU A 388 1.56 6.31 -24.91
N TRP A 389 0.31 6.79 -24.93
CA TRP A 389 -0.87 5.93 -24.93
C TRP A 389 -0.90 5.01 -26.16
N ARG A 390 -0.61 5.55 -27.35
CA ARG A 390 -0.51 4.78 -28.59
C ARG A 390 0.54 3.69 -28.49
N GLU A 391 1.77 4.06 -28.15
CA GLU A 391 2.91 3.14 -28.04
C GLU A 391 2.61 2.00 -27.06
N ARG A 392 2.16 2.32 -25.84
CA ARG A 392 2.08 1.33 -24.74
C ARG A 392 0.78 0.57 -24.69
N LEU A 393 -0.33 1.13 -25.17
CA LEU A 393 -1.67 0.58 -24.95
C LEU A 393 -2.42 0.26 -26.23
N VAL A 394 -1.89 0.61 -27.39
CA VAL A 394 -2.57 0.34 -28.66
C VAL A 394 -1.69 -0.40 -29.66
N ASP A 395 -0.42 -0.02 -29.75
CA ASP A 395 0.52 -0.62 -30.69
C ASP A 395 1.21 -1.85 -30.09
N ALA A 396 1.36 -1.88 -28.77
CA ALA A 396 1.83 -3.05 -28.03
C ALA A 396 0.74 -4.15 -27.92
N PRO A 397 1.01 -5.43 -28.27
CA PRO A 397 -0.01 -6.49 -28.31
C PRO A 397 -0.77 -6.71 -26.98
N ALA A 398 -0.07 -6.78 -25.86
CA ALA A 398 -0.69 -6.92 -24.53
C ALA A 398 -1.50 -5.67 -24.16
N GLY A 399 -1.00 -4.49 -24.50
CA GLY A 399 -1.68 -3.21 -24.31
C GLY A 399 -2.97 -3.12 -25.13
N ALA A 400 -2.90 -3.45 -26.42
CA ALA A 400 -4.02 -3.41 -27.37
C ALA A 400 -5.19 -4.30 -26.91
N ALA A 401 -4.88 -5.52 -26.45
CA ALA A 401 -5.87 -6.47 -25.95
C ALA A 401 -6.60 -5.96 -24.71
N PHE A 402 -5.94 -5.16 -23.88
CA PHE A 402 -6.53 -4.45 -22.75
C PHE A 402 -7.35 -3.25 -23.22
N SER A 403 -6.72 -2.33 -23.95
CA SER A 403 -7.26 -1.03 -24.32
C SER A 403 -8.53 -1.11 -25.17
N ALA A 404 -8.65 -2.11 -26.05
CA ALA A 404 -9.84 -2.35 -26.87
C ALA A 404 -11.11 -2.72 -26.06
N ARG A 405 -10.96 -2.99 -24.76
CA ARG A 405 -12.06 -3.32 -23.83
C ARG A 405 -12.30 -2.22 -22.79
N MET A 406 -11.55 -1.12 -22.90
CA MET A 406 -11.61 0.02 -22.00
C MET A 406 -12.32 1.20 -22.65
N ILE A 407 -12.79 2.10 -21.80
CA ILE A 407 -13.25 3.43 -22.14
C ILE A 407 -12.16 4.41 -21.71
N TRP A 408 -11.74 5.26 -22.62
CA TRP A 408 -10.72 6.28 -22.40
C TRP A 408 -11.37 7.66 -22.42
N GLN A 409 -10.73 8.62 -21.79
CA GLN A 409 -11.11 10.03 -21.87
C GLN A 409 -9.88 10.83 -22.29
N ALA A 410 -10.01 11.53 -23.41
CA ALA A 410 -9.06 12.56 -23.84
C ALA A 410 -9.49 13.90 -23.25
N ARG A 411 -8.52 14.66 -22.74
CA ARG A 411 -8.70 16.04 -22.26
C ARG A 411 -7.79 16.95 -23.08
N ARG A 412 -8.35 17.97 -23.71
CA ARG A 412 -7.61 18.98 -24.47
C ARG A 412 -7.10 20.09 -23.56
N GLY A 413 -6.18 20.92 -24.08
CA GLY A 413 -5.63 22.07 -23.35
C GLY A 413 -6.69 23.12 -22.95
N ASP A 414 -7.82 23.18 -23.65
CA ASP A 414 -8.97 24.04 -23.32
C ASP A 414 -9.88 23.47 -22.22
N GLY A 415 -9.58 22.28 -21.70
CA GLY A 415 -10.34 21.58 -20.66
C GLY A 415 -11.49 20.73 -21.20
N SER A 416 -11.80 20.78 -22.50
CA SER A 416 -12.82 19.92 -23.10
C SER A 416 -12.42 18.45 -23.03
N THR A 417 -13.40 17.59 -22.72
CA THR A 417 -13.19 16.15 -22.60
C THR A 417 -14.00 15.37 -23.61
N GLN A 418 -13.43 14.28 -24.13
CA GLN A 418 -14.10 13.37 -25.04
C GLN A 418 -13.81 11.93 -24.63
N SER A 419 -14.86 11.14 -24.43
CA SER A 419 -14.71 9.71 -24.16
C SER A 419 -14.71 8.89 -25.45
N PHE A 420 -13.91 7.82 -25.47
CA PHE A 420 -13.77 6.97 -26.64
C PHE A 420 -13.30 5.55 -26.27
N THR A 421 -13.37 4.63 -27.21
CA THR A 421 -12.77 3.29 -27.11
C THR A 421 -12.08 2.94 -28.43
N PRO A 422 -10.87 2.36 -28.42
CA PRO A 422 -10.20 1.96 -29.65
C PRO A 422 -10.81 0.66 -30.19
N ASP A 423 -11.22 0.69 -31.45
CA ASP A 423 -11.55 -0.49 -32.25
C ASP A 423 -10.31 -0.88 -33.05
N ILE A 424 -9.70 -2.01 -32.69
CA ILE A 424 -8.41 -2.47 -33.22
C ILE A 424 -8.66 -3.75 -34.04
N ALA A 425 -8.58 -3.64 -35.36
CA ALA A 425 -8.80 -4.76 -36.27
C ALA A 425 -7.75 -4.79 -37.37
N LYS A 426 -7.02 -5.92 -37.50
CA LYS A 426 -5.99 -6.14 -38.52
C LYS A 426 -4.96 -4.99 -38.61
N GLY A 427 -4.56 -4.44 -37.46
CA GLY A 427 -3.60 -3.32 -37.37
C GLY A 427 -4.19 -1.94 -37.67
N LYS A 428 -5.45 -1.85 -38.12
CA LYS A 428 -6.16 -0.57 -38.24
C LYS A 428 -6.79 -0.22 -36.89
N VAL A 429 -6.54 0.99 -36.42
CA VAL A 429 -7.15 1.53 -35.22
C VAL A 429 -8.14 2.61 -35.59
N VAL A 430 -9.37 2.49 -35.12
CA VAL A 430 -10.41 3.52 -35.23
C VAL A 430 -10.92 3.82 -33.82
N LEU A 431 -10.81 5.08 -33.39
CA LEU A 431 -11.39 5.49 -32.11
C LEU A 431 -12.90 5.69 -32.29
N ARG A 432 -13.70 5.17 -31.35
CA ARG A 432 -15.16 5.26 -31.40
C ARG A 432 -15.73 5.91 -30.16
N ASP A 433 -16.75 6.75 -30.34
CA ASP A 433 -17.56 7.28 -29.24
C ASP A 433 -18.53 6.21 -28.68
N ALA A 434 -19.33 6.59 -27.67
CA ALA A 434 -20.33 5.71 -27.06
C ALA A 434 -21.43 5.27 -28.05
N ALA A 435 -21.67 6.03 -29.12
CA ALA A 435 -22.61 5.69 -30.20
C ALA A 435 -21.97 4.78 -31.27
N GLY A 436 -20.69 4.44 -31.14
CA GLY A 436 -19.95 3.63 -32.11
C GLY A 436 -19.46 4.41 -33.34
N ARG A 437 -19.65 5.73 -33.39
CA ARG A 437 -19.21 6.59 -34.49
C ARG A 437 -17.71 6.82 -34.38
N ALA A 438 -17.03 6.89 -35.52
CA ALA A 438 -15.61 7.22 -35.56
C ALA A 438 -15.38 8.64 -35.02
N CYS A 439 -14.31 8.81 -34.25
CA CYS A 439 -13.94 10.10 -33.67
C CYS A 439 -12.42 10.31 -33.72
N GLU A 440 -12.01 11.57 -33.62
CA GLU A 440 -10.61 11.97 -33.60
C GLU A 440 -10.30 12.67 -32.27
N ILE A 441 -9.08 12.47 -31.78
CA ILE A 441 -8.54 13.15 -30.60
C ILE A 441 -7.32 13.97 -31.03
N ALA A 442 -7.08 15.08 -30.35
CA ALA A 442 -5.93 15.95 -30.67
C ALA A 442 -4.61 15.30 -30.21
N ASP A 443 -3.52 15.58 -30.93
CA ASP A 443 -2.20 15.00 -30.59
C ASP A 443 -1.62 15.53 -29.27
N ASP A 444 -2.05 16.72 -28.83
CA ASP A 444 -1.65 17.37 -27.58
C ASP A 444 -2.57 17.02 -26.40
N CYS A 445 -3.50 16.08 -26.57
CA CYS A 445 -4.41 15.70 -25.49
C CYS A 445 -3.74 14.84 -24.42
N GLU A 446 -4.24 14.99 -23.19
CA GLU A 446 -3.96 14.05 -22.12
C GLU A 446 -5.02 12.96 -22.12
N ILE A 447 -4.59 11.71 -22.08
CA ILE A 447 -5.45 10.54 -22.07
C ILE A 447 -5.40 9.90 -20.69
N ARG A 448 -6.58 9.64 -20.13
CA ARG A 448 -6.75 8.90 -18.88
C ARG A 448 -7.82 7.83 -19.01
N LEU A 449 -7.86 6.95 -18.02
CA LEU A 449 -8.94 6.00 -17.89
C LEU A 449 -10.25 6.75 -17.58
N TRP A 450 -11.33 6.44 -18.30
CA TRP A 450 -12.63 7.06 -18.05
C TRP A 450 -13.20 6.60 -16.69
N HIS A 451 -13.81 7.53 -15.96
CA HIS A 451 -14.46 7.27 -14.68
C HIS A 451 -15.90 7.79 -14.70
N PRO A 452 -16.92 7.01 -14.27
CA PRO A 452 -18.33 7.38 -14.43
C PRO A 452 -18.74 8.64 -13.66
N LEU A 453 -18.06 8.96 -12.56
CA LEU A 453 -18.28 10.21 -11.80
C LEU A 453 -18.06 11.47 -12.64
N LEU A 454 -17.23 11.37 -13.68
CA LEU A 454 -16.82 12.50 -14.53
C LEU A 454 -17.66 12.62 -15.81
N ALA A 455 -18.59 11.69 -16.02
CA ALA A 455 -19.54 11.70 -17.12
C ALA A 455 -20.92 12.15 -16.61
N ASP A 456 -21.76 12.66 -17.49
CA ASP A 456 -23.18 12.89 -17.16
C ASP A 456 -24.00 11.58 -17.25
N ALA A 457 -25.29 11.65 -16.93
CA ALA A 457 -26.16 10.48 -16.93
C ALA A 457 -26.34 9.86 -18.32
N ASP A 458 -26.38 10.68 -19.37
CA ASP A 458 -26.61 10.24 -20.74
C ASP A 458 -25.38 9.54 -21.30
N GLU A 459 -24.19 10.10 -21.08
CA GLU A 459 -22.92 9.50 -21.46
C GLU A 459 -22.70 8.17 -20.72
N ARG A 460 -22.97 8.11 -19.40
CA ARG A 460 -22.90 6.85 -18.64
C ARG A 460 -23.82 5.78 -19.23
N LEU A 461 -25.08 6.13 -19.50
CA LEU A 461 -26.05 5.19 -20.07
C LEU A 461 -25.65 4.74 -21.48
N ALA A 462 -25.14 5.65 -22.30
CA ALA A 462 -24.65 5.35 -23.65
C ALA A 462 -23.50 4.33 -23.60
N TRP A 463 -22.50 4.54 -22.72
CA TRP A 463 -21.41 3.59 -22.54
C TRP A 463 -21.89 2.24 -21.99
N GLN A 464 -22.79 2.22 -21.01
CA GLN A 464 -23.37 0.98 -20.49
C GLN A 464 -24.05 0.16 -21.61
N ARG A 465 -24.87 0.81 -22.44
CA ARG A 465 -25.49 0.18 -23.61
C ARG A 465 -24.46 -0.30 -24.63
N ALA A 466 -23.42 0.49 -24.90
CA ALA A 466 -22.37 0.13 -25.85
C ALA A 466 -21.55 -1.09 -25.38
N ILE A 467 -21.21 -1.15 -24.09
CA ILE A 467 -20.48 -2.27 -23.49
C ILE A 467 -21.32 -3.56 -23.52
N VAL A 468 -22.61 -3.47 -23.14
CA VAL A 468 -23.56 -4.60 -23.18
C VAL A 468 -23.79 -5.05 -24.62
N GLY A 469 -24.11 -4.13 -25.54
CA GLY A 469 -24.41 -4.45 -26.94
C GLY A 469 -23.24 -5.06 -27.72
N ARG A 470 -21.99 -4.80 -27.30
CA ARG A 470 -20.78 -5.37 -27.89
C ARG A 470 -20.25 -6.59 -27.12
N SER A 471 -20.90 -6.99 -26.03
CA SER A 471 -20.45 -8.06 -25.14
C SER A 471 -19.00 -7.88 -24.66
N LEU A 472 -18.60 -6.63 -24.37
CA LEU A 472 -17.23 -6.30 -23.97
C LEU A 472 -17.01 -6.59 -22.48
N ARG A 473 -16.14 -7.55 -22.18
CA ARG A 473 -15.67 -7.79 -20.80
C ARG A 473 -14.55 -6.80 -20.45
N GLN A 474 -14.86 -5.82 -19.62
CA GLN A 474 -13.86 -4.83 -19.18
C GLN A 474 -12.89 -5.45 -18.16
N PRO A 475 -11.56 -5.38 -18.40
CA PRO A 475 -10.55 -5.76 -17.41
C PRO A 475 -10.58 -4.92 -16.12
N VAL A 476 -10.85 -3.61 -16.24
CA VAL A 476 -11.13 -2.72 -15.11
C VAL A 476 -12.56 -2.25 -15.23
N ARG A 477 -13.31 -2.29 -14.13
CA ARG A 477 -14.71 -1.89 -14.12
C ARG A 477 -14.83 -0.38 -14.34
N GLN A 478 -15.58 0.03 -15.37
CA GLN A 478 -15.79 1.45 -15.71
C GLN A 478 -17.27 1.80 -15.93
N ALA A 479 -17.90 1.31 -17.00
CA ALA A 479 -19.27 1.73 -17.37
C ALA A 479 -20.30 1.42 -16.27
N PHE A 480 -20.01 0.39 -15.50
CA PHE A 480 -20.82 -0.07 -14.39
C PHE A 480 -20.08 0.13 -13.07
N ARG A 481 -19.05 0.96 -13.00
CA ARG A 481 -18.33 1.22 -11.75
C ARG A 481 -19.20 2.11 -10.86
N GLU A 482 -19.26 1.79 -9.58
CA GLU A 482 -20.01 2.60 -8.63
C GLU A 482 -19.18 3.81 -8.24
N TYR A 483 -19.87 4.92 -8.08
CA TYR A 483 -19.24 6.17 -7.73
C TYR A 483 -20.00 6.82 -6.59
N TYR A 484 -19.26 7.56 -5.77
CA TYR A 484 -19.76 8.19 -4.57
C TYR A 484 -19.50 9.69 -4.65
N VAL A 485 -20.51 10.47 -4.28
CA VAL A 485 -20.42 11.92 -4.14
C VAL A 485 -20.63 12.21 -2.66
N PRO A 486 -19.74 12.99 -2.01
CA PRO A 486 -19.96 13.37 -0.63
C PRO A 486 -21.22 14.24 -0.50
N SER A 487 -21.85 14.21 0.68
CA SER A 487 -22.90 15.18 1.00
C SER A 487 -22.31 16.58 1.05
N ASP A 488 -23.08 17.61 0.68
CA ASP A 488 -22.64 19.01 0.83
C ASP A 488 -22.30 19.34 2.29
N ASP A 489 -23.01 18.72 3.24
CA ASP A 489 -22.77 18.86 4.69
C ASP A 489 -21.41 18.28 5.14
N ASP A 490 -20.86 17.32 4.40
CA ASP A 490 -19.58 16.68 4.73
C ASP A 490 -18.38 17.50 4.21
N ALA A 491 -18.60 18.52 3.36
CA ALA A 491 -17.52 19.19 2.61
C ALA A 491 -16.44 19.81 3.51
N SER A 492 -16.82 20.41 4.64
CA SER A 492 -15.88 21.00 5.60
C SER A 492 -15.37 20.00 6.65
N ALA A 493 -15.96 18.82 6.74
CA ALA A 493 -15.56 17.78 7.69
C ALA A 493 -14.45 16.90 7.11
N SER A 494 -13.66 16.28 7.97
CA SER A 494 -12.66 15.26 7.57
C SER A 494 -13.19 13.84 7.72
N ASP A 495 -14.49 13.67 7.93
CA ASP A 495 -15.13 12.38 8.09
C ASP A 495 -16.54 12.35 7.51
N SER A 496 -16.99 11.17 7.09
CA SER A 496 -18.32 10.95 6.52
C SER A 496 -19.05 9.82 7.24
N ALA A 497 -20.35 10.02 7.47
CA ALA A 497 -21.25 9.02 8.06
C ALA A 497 -21.81 8.02 7.02
N MET A 498 -21.39 8.10 5.75
CA MET A 498 -21.93 7.31 4.62
C MET A 498 -22.04 5.79 4.88
N PHE A 499 -21.14 5.24 5.69
CA PHE A 499 -21.09 3.80 6.01
C PHE A 499 -21.39 3.47 7.47
N GLU A 500 -21.79 4.44 8.29
CA GLU A 500 -22.03 4.26 9.72
C GLU A 500 -23.24 3.35 10.00
N GLY A 501 -23.16 2.51 11.03
CA GLY A 501 -24.29 1.74 11.56
C GLY A 501 -24.48 0.31 11.01
N HIS A 502 -23.59 -0.17 10.13
CA HIS A 502 -23.65 -1.54 9.61
C HIS A 502 -23.03 -2.53 10.60
N VAL A 503 -23.71 -3.65 10.87
CA VAL A 503 -23.15 -4.74 11.66
C VAL A 503 -22.31 -5.64 10.75
N LEU A 504 -21.02 -5.82 11.09
CA LEU A 504 -20.03 -6.52 10.28
C LEU A 504 -19.46 -7.72 11.02
N SER A 505 -19.25 -8.84 10.32
CA SER A 505 -18.46 -9.96 10.83
C SER A 505 -16.96 -9.70 10.64
N SER A 506 -16.17 -9.77 11.71
CA SER A 506 -14.73 -9.43 11.69
C SER A 506 -13.87 -10.39 10.86
N ARG A 507 -14.17 -11.69 10.84
CA ARG A 507 -13.42 -12.68 10.05
C ARG A 507 -13.46 -12.41 8.54
N PRO A 508 -14.63 -12.31 7.88
CA PRO A 508 -14.72 -11.96 6.46
C PRO A 508 -14.20 -10.55 6.20
N LEU A 509 -14.46 -9.58 7.10
CA LEU A 509 -13.93 -8.22 7.02
C LEU A 509 -12.42 -8.21 6.90
N LEU A 510 -11.70 -8.86 7.82
CA LEU A 510 -10.24 -8.96 7.77
C LEU A 510 -9.74 -9.72 6.54
N GLY A 511 -10.49 -10.71 6.08
CA GLY A 511 -10.19 -11.47 4.86
C GLY A 511 -10.28 -10.63 3.58
N VAL A 512 -11.31 -9.79 3.44
CA VAL A 512 -11.42 -8.85 2.32
C VAL A 512 -10.46 -7.67 2.48
N ALA A 513 -10.34 -7.08 3.68
CA ALA A 513 -9.42 -5.99 4.00
C ALA A 513 -7.99 -6.27 3.52
N ARG A 514 -7.41 -7.44 3.89
CA ARG A 514 -6.05 -7.82 3.48
C ARG A 514 -5.88 -7.96 1.97
N ARG A 515 -6.90 -8.50 1.28
CA ARG A 515 -6.89 -8.64 -0.18
C ARG A 515 -6.92 -7.27 -0.85
N GLU A 516 -7.77 -6.39 -0.34
CA GLU A 516 -7.98 -5.02 -0.82
C GLU A 516 -6.95 -4.00 -0.32
N GLY A 517 -5.92 -4.42 0.43
CA GLY A 517 -4.80 -3.54 0.82
C GLY A 517 -5.05 -2.67 2.04
N TRP A 518 -6.06 -3.02 2.83
CA TRP A 518 -6.27 -2.43 4.13
C TRP A 518 -5.37 -3.09 5.17
N SER A 519 -4.78 -2.27 6.02
CA SER A 519 -3.97 -2.66 7.17
C SER A 519 -4.72 -2.39 8.47
N ILE A 520 -4.44 -3.19 9.51
CA ILE A 520 -5.02 -2.98 10.83
C ILE A 520 -4.20 -1.91 11.56
N ARG A 521 -4.84 -0.85 12.05
CA ARG A 521 -4.23 0.06 13.01
C ARG A 521 -4.42 -0.53 14.41
N ALA A 522 -3.37 -1.15 14.94
CA ALA A 522 -3.40 -2.05 16.10
C ALA A 522 -4.00 -1.49 17.41
N TYR A 523 -4.29 -0.18 17.48
CA TYR A 523 -4.78 0.49 18.68
C TYR A 523 -6.11 1.25 18.50
N ASP A 524 -6.62 1.37 17.26
CA ASP A 524 -7.80 2.20 16.95
C ASP A 524 -9.01 1.39 16.48
N ASP A 525 -8.91 0.05 16.48
CA ASP A 525 -9.92 -0.85 15.91
C ASP A 525 -10.37 -0.39 14.50
N ALA A 526 -9.38 0.05 13.72
CA ALA A 526 -9.57 0.67 12.42
C ALA A 526 -8.78 -0.06 11.33
N LEU A 527 -9.36 -0.04 10.13
CA LEU A 527 -8.72 -0.43 8.90
C LEU A 527 -8.23 0.83 8.18
N VAL A 528 -6.98 0.82 7.75
CA VAL A 528 -6.35 1.97 7.07
C VAL A 528 -5.87 1.55 5.68
N ARG A 529 -6.17 2.37 4.67
CA ARG A 529 -5.66 2.23 3.31
C ARG A 529 -5.28 3.60 2.75
N GLU A 530 -4.22 3.62 1.96
CA GLU A 530 -3.71 4.83 1.30
C GLU A 530 -4.13 4.85 -0.18
N PHE A 531 -4.53 6.03 -0.64
CA PHE A 531 -4.99 6.37 -1.98
C PHE A 531 -4.17 7.56 -2.49
N GLY A 532 -2.89 7.31 -2.81
CA GLY A 532 -1.94 8.37 -3.12
C GLY A 532 -1.49 9.09 -1.84
N ASP A 533 -1.65 10.41 -1.79
CA ASP A 533 -1.38 11.24 -0.62
C ASP A 533 -2.54 11.28 0.38
N VAL A 534 -3.67 10.64 0.08
CA VAL A 534 -4.86 10.59 0.92
C VAL A 534 -4.93 9.24 1.64
N ARG A 535 -5.18 9.27 2.95
CA ARG A 535 -5.42 8.08 3.76
C ARG A 535 -6.88 8.02 4.16
N ALA A 536 -7.48 6.85 3.99
CA ALA A 536 -8.81 6.53 4.46
C ALA A 536 -8.71 5.61 5.68
N THR A 537 -9.38 5.98 6.77
CA THR A 537 -9.46 5.22 8.02
C THR A 537 -10.90 4.82 8.29
N PHE A 538 -11.17 3.53 8.21
CA PHE A 538 -12.48 2.93 8.44
C PHE A 538 -12.54 2.27 9.82
N ARG A 539 -13.30 2.87 10.74
CA ARG A 539 -13.44 2.41 12.13
C ARG A 539 -14.58 1.41 12.30
N VAL A 540 -14.36 0.41 13.15
CA VAL A 540 -15.37 -0.59 13.51
C VAL A 540 -15.34 -0.79 15.02
N ASP A 541 -16.50 -0.85 15.67
CA ASP A 541 -16.61 -1.13 17.11
C ASP A 541 -16.38 -2.61 17.42
N ALA A 542 -15.19 -3.13 17.09
CA ALA A 542 -14.76 -4.48 17.40
C ALA A 542 -13.25 -4.58 17.40
N ARG A 543 -12.70 -5.45 18.26
CA ARG A 543 -11.27 -5.72 18.27
C ARG A 543 -10.82 -6.39 16.99
N LEU A 544 -9.99 -5.68 16.22
CA LEU A 544 -9.46 -6.17 14.95
C LEU A 544 -8.06 -6.76 15.13
N TYR A 545 -7.95 -8.09 15.05
CA TYR A 545 -6.67 -8.79 15.03
C TYR A 545 -6.76 -10.07 14.18
N PRO A 546 -5.63 -10.59 13.64
CA PRO A 546 -5.62 -11.85 12.91
C PRO A 546 -6.28 -13.00 13.69
N GLY A 547 -7.38 -13.54 13.16
CA GLY A 547 -8.15 -14.61 13.80
C GLY A 547 -9.29 -14.15 14.70
N SER A 548 -9.62 -12.85 14.72
CA SER A 548 -10.84 -12.34 15.37
C SER A 548 -12.10 -12.95 14.74
N GLU A 549 -13.02 -13.41 15.60
CA GLU A 549 -14.34 -13.96 15.26
C GLU A 549 -15.43 -13.26 16.09
N SER A 550 -15.43 -11.92 16.02
CA SER A 550 -16.40 -11.03 16.65
C SER A 550 -17.28 -10.29 15.62
N HIS A 551 -18.30 -9.59 16.12
CA HIS A 551 -19.12 -8.66 15.34
C HIS A 551 -18.86 -7.24 15.83
N GLY A 552 -18.89 -6.28 14.91
CA GLY A 552 -18.74 -4.86 15.24
C GLY A 552 -19.64 -3.99 14.39
N THR A 553 -19.95 -2.80 14.89
CA THR A 553 -20.72 -1.81 14.13
C THR A 553 -19.76 -0.87 13.41
N SER A 554 -19.97 -0.62 12.12
CA SER A 554 -19.18 0.35 11.38
C SER A 554 -19.42 1.77 11.89
N ARG A 555 -18.34 2.55 11.91
CA ARG A 555 -18.34 3.96 12.28
C ARG A 555 -18.01 4.83 11.06
N ARG A 556 -17.83 6.12 11.31
CA ARG A 556 -17.53 7.13 10.30
C ARG A 556 -16.18 6.83 9.60
N LEU A 557 -16.12 7.18 8.32
CA LEU A 557 -14.92 7.08 7.49
C LEU A 557 -14.14 8.38 7.60
N HIS A 558 -12.89 8.34 8.06
CA HIS A 558 -12.03 9.52 8.24
C HIS A 558 -10.98 9.65 7.13
N PHE A 559 -10.65 10.89 6.77
CA PHE A 559 -9.68 11.22 5.73
C PHE A 559 -8.55 12.10 6.26
N GLU A 560 -7.32 11.74 5.90
CA GLU A 560 -6.11 12.50 6.22
C GLU A 560 -5.27 12.71 4.96
N ARG A 561 -4.51 13.81 4.87
CA ARG A 561 -3.51 14.05 3.82
C ARG A 561 -2.11 13.92 4.38
N ARG A 562 -1.21 13.35 3.58
CA ARG A 562 0.21 13.26 3.90
C ARG A 562 0.89 14.63 3.76
N HIS A 563 1.50 15.09 4.84
CA HIS A 563 2.37 16.27 4.88
C HIS A 563 3.73 15.87 5.47
N GLY A 564 4.68 15.52 4.58
CA GLY A 564 5.95 14.93 4.97
C GLY A 564 5.74 13.59 5.69
N ALA A 565 6.13 13.54 6.97
CA ALA A 565 5.95 12.40 7.87
C ALA A 565 4.57 12.36 8.55
N ARG A 566 3.80 13.47 8.51
CA ARG A 566 2.54 13.61 9.25
C ARG A 566 1.34 13.28 8.39
N TRP A 567 0.27 12.83 9.04
CA TRP A 567 -1.07 12.72 8.48
C TRP A 567 -1.94 13.74 9.18
N LEU A 568 -2.49 14.68 8.41
CA LEU A 568 -3.32 15.76 8.94
C LEU A 568 -4.76 15.55 8.47
N PRO A 569 -5.78 15.85 9.29
CA PRO A 569 -7.18 15.81 8.87
C PRO A 569 -7.38 16.58 7.56
N LEU A 570 -8.03 15.94 6.59
CA LEU A 570 -8.26 16.48 5.26
C LEU A 570 -9.76 16.74 5.06
N PRO A 571 -10.21 17.99 4.89
CA PRO A 571 -11.61 18.26 4.57
C PRO A 571 -12.03 17.54 3.28
N ILE A 572 -13.20 16.90 3.29
CA ILE A 572 -13.68 16.08 2.17
C ILE A 572 -13.81 16.90 0.88
N GLY A 573 -14.18 18.19 0.99
CA GLY A 573 -14.25 19.11 -0.15
C GLY A 573 -12.90 19.42 -0.82
N GLU A 574 -11.78 19.13 -0.16
CA GLU A 574 -10.41 19.30 -0.69
C GLU A 574 -9.82 18.01 -1.30
N ILE A 575 -10.57 16.90 -1.22
CA ILE A 575 -10.20 15.61 -1.82
C ILE A 575 -10.59 15.65 -3.29
N ASP A 576 -9.72 15.14 -4.18
CA ASP A 576 -10.12 14.89 -5.56
C ASP A 576 -11.36 13.97 -5.58
N ARG A 577 -12.37 14.38 -6.36
CA ARG A 577 -13.69 13.73 -6.36
C ARG A 577 -13.59 12.24 -6.72
N VAL A 578 -12.68 11.86 -7.62
CA VAL A 578 -12.44 10.46 -7.98
C VAL A 578 -11.77 9.75 -6.82
N VAL A 579 -10.73 10.32 -6.20
CA VAL A 579 -10.06 9.72 -5.03
C VAL A 579 -11.05 9.44 -3.89
N PHE A 580 -11.92 10.39 -3.55
CA PHE A 580 -12.97 10.18 -2.55
C PHE A 580 -13.91 9.02 -2.95
N SER A 581 -14.38 9.04 -4.20
CA SER A 581 -15.27 8.01 -4.74
C SER A 581 -14.65 6.61 -4.67
N GLU A 582 -13.35 6.51 -4.95
CA GLU A 582 -12.59 5.26 -4.90
C GLU A 582 -12.37 4.76 -3.48
N ALA A 583 -12.08 5.66 -2.54
CA ALA A 583 -11.97 5.33 -1.12
C ALA A 583 -13.31 4.84 -0.55
N ALA A 584 -14.40 5.54 -0.88
CA ALA A 584 -15.75 5.14 -0.49
C ALA A 584 -16.13 3.78 -1.09
N ARG A 585 -15.85 3.54 -2.38
CA ARG A 585 -16.08 2.25 -3.05
C ARG A 585 -15.28 1.11 -2.40
N ALA A 586 -14.05 1.37 -1.97
CA ALA A 586 -13.24 0.39 -1.27
C ALA A 586 -13.81 0.01 0.11
N VAL A 587 -14.36 0.98 0.86
CA VAL A 587 -15.03 0.73 2.16
C VAL A 587 -16.35 -0.01 1.96
N ASP A 588 -17.12 0.39 0.96
CA ASP A 588 -18.39 -0.24 0.62
C ASP A 588 -18.22 -1.73 0.28
N LEU A 589 -17.14 -2.11 -0.42
CA LEU A 589 -16.79 -3.53 -0.61
C LEU A 589 -16.56 -4.26 0.72
N LEU A 590 -15.89 -3.63 1.70
CA LEU A 590 -15.71 -4.19 3.04
C LEU A 590 -17.06 -4.41 3.73
N VAL A 591 -17.91 -3.38 3.73
CA VAL A 591 -19.25 -3.41 4.35
C VAL A 591 -20.11 -4.49 3.71
N SER A 592 -20.21 -4.48 2.37
CA SER A 592 -21.05 -5.40 1.60
C SER A 592 -20.67 -6.87 1.84
N VAL A 593 -19.39 -7.23 1.73
CA VAL A 593 -18.93 -8.61 1.93
C VAL A 593 -19.12 -9.05 3.39
N SER A 594 -18.81 -8.18 4.34
CA SER A 594 -18.79 -8.55 5.77
C SER A 594 -20.17 -8.55 6.41
N ALA A 595 -21.08 -7.72 5.92
CA ALA A 595 -22.49 -7.75 6.32
C ALA A 595 -23.20 -8.97 5.72
N PHE A 596 -22.94 -9.32 4.44
CA PHE A 596 -23.56 -10.49 3.80
C PHE A 596 -23.06 -11.82 4.37
N ALA A 597 -21.77 -11.93 4.70
CA ALA A 597 -21.20 -13.15 5.28
C ALA A 597 -21.82 -13.54 6.65
N LEU A 598 -22.58 -12.64 7.29
CA LEU A 598 -23.43 -12.99 8.43
C LEU A 598 -24.54 -13.99 8.10
N ASP A 599 -24.81 -14.23 6.81
CA ASP A 599 -25.94 -15.01 6.32
C ASP A 599 -25.58 -16.03 5.20
N ASP A 600 -24.30 -16.34 5.00
CA ASP A 600 -23.88 -17.24 3.91
C ASP A 600 -24.13 -18.75 4.20
N ASP A 601 -24.12 -19.58 3.15
CA ASP A 601 -24.36 -21.03 3.23
C ASP A 601 -23.37 -21.76 4.15
N ALA A 602 -22.12 -21.31 4.20
CA ALA A 602 -21.07 -21.92 5.01
C ALA A 602 -21.27 -21.61 6.50
N THR A 603 -21.63 -20.38 6.84
CA THR A 603 -22.02 -19.95 8.19
C THR A 603 -23.28 -20.69 8.61
N ARG A 604 -24.26 -20.87 7.72
CA ARG A 604 -25.44 -21.72 7.97
C ARG A 604 -25.08 -23.16 8.29
N ALA A 605 -24.25 -23.80 7.47
CA ALA A 605 -23.84 -25.19 7.66
C ALA A 605 -22.95 -25.39 8.90
N ALA A 606 -22.07 -24.43 9.20
CA ALA A 606 -21.26 -24.44 10.42
C ALA A 606 -22.11 -24.21 11.68
N THR A 607 -23.10 -23.33 11.60
CA THR A 607 -24.07 -23.09 12.69
C THR A 607 -24.95 -24.32 12.92
N ALA A 608 -25.39 -24.98 11.84
CA ALA A 608 -26.16 -26.22 11.88
C ALA A 608 -25.34 -27.42 12.37
N SER A 609 -24.03 -27.48 12.08
CA SER A 609 -23.16 -28.55 12.58
C SER A 609 -22.80 -28.40 14.07
N LEU A 610 -22.94 -27.19 14.62
CA LEU A 610 -22.86 -26.89 16.05
C LEU A 610 -24.20 -27.14 16.79
N ALA A 611 -25.25 -27.59 16.09
CA ALA A 611 -26.63 -27.67 16.57
C ALA A 611 -27.01 -29.04 17.20
N ALA A 612 -26.37 -29.41 18.31
CA ALA A 612 -26.89 -30.50 19.15
C ALA A 612 -28.17 -30.13 19.93
N ASP A 613 -28.61 -28.86 19.87
CA ASP A 613 -29.73 -28.31 20.61
C ASP A 613 -30.77 -27.63 19.69
N PRO A 614 -31.98 -28.21 19.51
CA PRO A 614 -33.05 -27.66 18.68
C PRO A 614 -33.64 -26.32 19.14
N VAL A 615 -33.42 -25.93 20.40
CA VAL A 615 -33.84 -24.61 20.93
C VAL A 615 -32.84 -23.56 20.46
N ARG A 616 -31.54 -23.83 20.65
CA ARG A 616 -30.46 -22.95 20.22
C ARG A 616 -30.44 -22.75 18.70
N LEU A 617 -30.77 -23.79 17.92
CA LEU A 617 -30.93 -23.68 16.47
C LEU A 617 -32.05 -22.69 16.10
N ARG A 618 -33.21 -22.77 16.75
CA ARG A 618 -34.34 -21.86 16.53
C ARG A 618 -34.02 -20.41 16.94
N GLU A 619 -33.28 -20.22 18.02
CA GLU A 619 -32.82 -18.89 18.45
C GLU A 619 -31.87 -18.28 17.41
N LEU A 620 -30.91 -19.05 16.91
CA LEU A 620 -29.97 -18.61 15.86
C LEU A 620 -30.69 -18.31 14.53
N GLU A 621 -31.67 -19.12 14.14
CA GLU A 621 -32.52 -18.85 12.99
C GLU A 621 -33.38 -17.60 13.19
N ALA A 622 -33.92 -17.36 14.38
CA ALA A 622 -34.69 -16.16 14.69
C ALA A 622 -33.81 -14.89 14.66
N GLU A 623 -32.62 -14.93 15.25
CA GLU A 623 -31.65 -13.83 15.19
C GLU A 623 -31.20 -13.55 13.75
N ARG A 624 -31.04 -14.60 12.93
CA ARG A 624 -30.74 -14.50 11.49
C ARG A 624 -31.87 -13.78 10.75
N TRP A 625 -33.12 -14.21 10.95
CA TRP A 625 -34.28 -13.57 10.31
C TRP A 625 -34.46 -12.11 10.75
N GLN A 626 -34.24 -11.81 12.03
CA GLN A 626 -34.25 -10.44 12.52
C GLN A 626 -33.18 -9.57 11.83
N ARG A 627 -31.97 -10.10 11.63
CA ARG A 627 -30.89 -9.42 10.89
C ARG A 627 -31.24 -9.18 9.43
N LEU A 628 -31.73 -10.19 8.73
CA LEU A 628 -32.16 -10.08 7.32
C LEU A 628 -33.31 -9.08 7.13
N ASN A 629 -34.28 -9.09 8.04
CA ASN A 629 -35.39 -8.13 8.02
C ASN A 629 -34.84 -6.71 8.21
N ARG A 630 -33.99 -6.49 9.22
CA ARG A 630 -33.35 -5.19 9.44
C ARG A 630 -32.59 -4.70 8.19
N LEU A 631 -31.85 -5.58 7.52
CA LEU A 631 -31.13 -5.24 6.27
C LEU A 631 -32.07 -4.98 5.07
N SER A 632 -33.23 -5.64 5.02
CA SER A 632 -34.21 -5.47 3.94
C SER A 632 -35.08 -4.22 4.11
N ASP A 633 -35.21 -3.74 5.35
CA ASP A 633 -35.99 -2.55 5.70
C ASP A 633 -35.20 -1.25 5.44
N LEU A 634 -33.87 -1.30 5.48
CA LEU A 634 -33.00 -0.17 5.15
C LEU A 634 -33.16 0.27 3.68
N PRO A 635 -33.02 1.58 3.37
CA PRO A 635 -32.93 2.05 1.99
C PRO A 635 -31.83 1.30 1.22
N LEU A 636 -32.05 1.05 -0.08
CA LEU A 636 -31.01 0.43 -0.90
C LEU A 636 -29.76 1.32 -0.90
N GLY A 637 -28.66 0.80 -0.36
CA GLY A 637 -27.33 1.40 -0.52
C GLY A 637 -26.91 1.43 -1.99
N VAL A 638 -25.85 2.19 -2.30
CA VAL A 638 -25.37 2.43 -3.66
C VAL A 638 -25.12 1.13 -4.44
N MET A 639 -24.53 0.09 -3.82
CA MET A 639 -24.39 -1.24 -4.43
C MET A 639 -25.72 -1.85 -4.87
N ALA A 640 -26.73 -1.83 -4.02
CA ALA A 640 -27.99 -2.50 -4.30
C ALA A 640 -28.79 -1.75 -5.38
N GLN A 641 -28.73 -0.42 -5.39
CA GLN A 641 -29.27 0.39 -6.49
C GLN A 641 -28.53 0.10 -7.80
N HIS A 642 -27.21 -0.02 -7.74
CA HIS A 642 -26.39 -0.32 -8.90
C HIS A 642 -26.67 -1.75 -9.44
N ARG A 643 -26.81 -2.75 -8.57
CA ARG A 643 -27.27 -4.10 -8.94
C ARG A 643 -28.62 -4.07 -9.64
N LYS A 644 -29.60 -3.34 -9.07
CA LYS A 644 -30.93 -3.17 -9.69
C LYS A 644 -30.82 -2.60 -11.10
N HIS A 645 -30.00 -1.55 -11.29
CA HIS A 645 -29.78 -0.94 -12.59
C HIS A 645 -29.17 -1.95 -13.59
N VAL A 646 -28.14 -2.69 -13.18
CA VAL A 646 -27.55 -3.76 -14.00
C VAL A 646 -28.59 -4.80 -14.39
N LEU A 647 -29.41 -5.27 -13.44
CA LEU A 647 -30.47 -6.25 -13.69
C LEU A 647 -31.49 -5.74 -14.72
N SER A 648 -31.83 -4.45 -14.70
CA SER A 648 -32.74 -3.85 -15.69
C SER A 648 -32.17 -3.85 -17.12
N LEU A 649 -30.84 -3.74 -17.25
CA LEU A 649 -30.15 -3.79 -18.54
C LEU A 649 -29.95 -5.23 -19.03
N VAL A 650 -29.57 -6.14 -18.13
CA VAL A 650 -29.35 -7.56 -18.45
C VAL A 650 -30.65 -8.24 -18.85
N PHE A 651 -31.73 -8.00 -18.11
CA PHE A 651 -33.05 -8.55 -18.38
C PHE A 651 -33.94 -7.61 -19.21
N ALA A 652 -33.37 -6.69 -19.98
CA ALA A 652 -34.12 -5.69 -20.74
C ALA A 652 -35.18 -6.33 -21.65
N GLU A 653 -34.85 -7.44 -22.32
CA GLU A 653 -35.80 -8.16 -23.18
C GLU A 653 -36.94 -8.85 -22.39
N PRO A 654 -36.68 -9.67 -21.35
CA PRO A 654 -37.75 -10.21 -20.48
C PRO A 654 -38.60 -9.14 -19.79
N VAL A 655 -38.02 -8.01 -19.40
CA VAL A 655 -38.74 -6.86 -18.84
C VAL A 655 -39.66 -6.23 -19.89
N ALA A 656 -39.16 -6.01 -21.12
CA ALA A 656 -39.97 -5.51 -22.22
C ALA A 656 -41.12 -6.47 -22.60
N GLN A 657 -40.92 -7.77 -22.42
CA GLN A 657 -41.95 -8.80 -22.61
C GLN A 657 -42.93 -8.92 -21.42
N GLY A 658 -42.74 -8.17 -20.34
CA GLY A 658 -43.58 -8.21 -19.14
C GLY A 658 -43.44 -9.47 -18.29
N LYS A 659 -42.42 -10.31 -18.56
CA LYS A 659 -42.14 -11.54 -17.79
C LYS A 659 -41.48 -11.25 -16.45
N ILE A 660 -40.78 -10.11 -16.37
CA ILE A 660 -40.09 -9.63 -15.16
C ILE A 660 -40.56 -8.21 -14.86
N THR A 661 -40.79 -7.94 -13.59
CA THR A 661 -40.95 -6.57 -13.10
C THR A 661 -39.86 -6.26 -12.09
N ILE A 662 -39.18 -5.12 -12.21
CA ILE A 662 -38.16 -4.69 -11.26
C ILE A 662 -38.68 -3.44 -10.56
N ASP A 663 -38.97 -3.55 -9.26
CA ASP A 663 -39.46 -2.43 -8.43
C ASP A 663 -38.33 -1.76 -7.64
N GLU A 664 -38.66 -0.96 -6.62
CA GLU A 664 -37.68 -0.31 -5.76
C GLU A 664 -36.65 -1.28 -5.17
N ARG A 665 -37.08 -2.46 -4.69
CA ARG A 665 -36.28 -3.39 -3.89
C ARG A 665 -36.24 -4.82 -4.41
N HIS A 666 -37.09 -5.21 -5.36
CA HIS A 666 -37.18 -6.59 -5.81
C HIS A 666 -37.17 -6.75 -7.33
N VAL A 667 -36.65 -7.89 -7.77
CA VAL A 667 -36.95 -8.48 -9.07
C VAL A 667 -38.09 -9.47 -8.90
N ARG A 668 -39.18 -9.30 -9.64
CA ARG A 668 -40.38 -10.14 -9.57
C ARG A 668 -40.55 -10.99 -10.83
N VAL A 669 -40.80 -12.28 -10.62
CA VAL A 669 -41.09 -13.27 -11.66
C VAL A 669 -42.32 -14.07 -11.23
N GLY A 670 -43.50 -13.72 -11.75
CA GLY A 670 -44.77 -14.30 -11.28
C GLY A 670 -45.01 -14.07 -9.79
N ALA A 671 -45.20 -15.15 -9.02
CA ALA A 671 -45.37 -15.14 -7.56
C ALA A 671 -44.06 -14.96 -6.76
N TRP A 672 -42.91 -15.00 -7.45
CA TRP A 672 -41.60 -14.94 -6.83
C TRP A 672 -41.09 -13.50 -6.78
N SER A 673 -40.46 -13.13 -5.67
CA SER A 673 -39.75 -11.87 -5.49
C SER A 673 -38.34 -12.15 -4.96
N VAL A 674 -37.33 -11.54 -5.58
CA VAL A 674 -35.92 -11.65 -5.19
C VAL A 674 -35.43 -10.27 -4.75
N HIS A 675 -35.05 -10.13 -3.48
CA HIS A 675 -34.62 -8.85 -2.92
C HIS A 675 -33.25 -8.42 -3.46
N CYS A 676 -33.17 -7.23 -4.04
CA CYS A 676 -32.00 -6.73 -4.74
C CYS A 676 -30.78 -6.49 -3.83
N ALA A 677 -30.95 -6.29 -2.51
CA ALA A 677 -29.83 -6.06 -1.60
C ALA A 677 -29.31 -7.33 -0.94
N THR A 678 -30.19 -8.30 -0.64
CA THR A 678 -29.88 -9.49 0.17
C THR A 678 -29.91 -10.79 -0.63
N GLY A 679 -30.47 -10.77 -1.84
CA GLY A 679 -30.74 -11.97 -2.64
C GLY A 679 -31.81 -12.89 -2.06
N ARG A 680 -32.50 -12.45 -0.99
CA ARG A 680 -33.58 -13.21 -0.35
C ARG A 680 -34.69 -13.48 -1.36
N VAL A 681 -35.12 -14.73 -1.44
CA VAL A 681 -36.23 -15.16 -2.30
C VAL A 681 -37.48 -15.35 -1.44
N THR A 682 -38.58 -14.77 -1.89
CA THR A 682 -39.90 -14.97 -1.31
C THR A 682 -40.87 -15.43 -2.37
N ARG A 683 -41.81 -16.29 -2.00
CA ARG A 683 -42.95 -16.68 -2.83
C ARG A 683 -44.22 -16.30 -2.09
N ASP A 684 -45.06 -15.47 -2.70
CA ASP A 684 -46.29 -14.95 -2.07
C ASP A 684 -46.04 -14.28 -0.71
N GLY A 685 -44.86 -13.66 -0.53
CA GLY A 685 -44.43 -12.99 0.70
C GLY A 685 -43.73 -13.89 1.72
N GLU A 686 -43.84 -15.22 1.59
CA GLU A 686 -43.17 -16.16 2.48
C GLU A 686 -41.74 -16.46 2.01
N PRO A 687 -40.75 -16.52 2.92
CA PRO A 687 -39.36 -16.81 2.55
C PRO A 687 -39.21 -18.25 2.06
N VAL A 688 -38.53 -18.43 0.93
CA VAL A 688 -38.27 -19.76 0.35
C VAL A 688 -36.79 -19.89 0.02
N GLU A 689 -36.18 -21.02 0.36
CA GLU A 689 -34.86 -21.37 -0.16
C GLU A 689 -35.04 -21.96 -1.57
N PRO A 690 -34.52 -21.30 -2.62
CA PRO A 690 -34.70 -21.78 -3.98
C PRO A 690 -33.94 -23.11 -4.18
N ALA A 691 -34.60 -24.11 -4.78
CA ALA A 691 -33.94 -25.34 -5.22
C ALA A 691 -33.16 -25.04 -6.52
N ILE A 692 -31.92 -24.55 -6.40
CA ILE A 692 -31.11 -24.18 -7.56
C ILE A 692 -30.44 -25.43 -8.13
N ALA A 693 -30.90 -25.93 -9.28
CA ALA A 693 -30.06 -26.78 -10.12
C ALA A 693 -28.96 -25.89 -10.73
N PRO A 694 -27.66 -26.26 -10.65
CA PRO A 694 -26.63 -25.50 -11.30
C PRO A 694 -26.90 -25.48 -12.81
N PRO A 695 -26.87 -24.30 -13.46
CA PRO A 695 -27.15 -24.23 -14.87
C PRO A 695 -26.11 -25.07 -15.65
N PRO A 696 -26.50 -25.67 -16.80
CA PRO A 696 -25.57 -26.44 -17.61
C PRO A 696 -24.40 -25.57 -18.08
N SER A 697 -23.18 -26.10 -17.96
CA SER A 697 -21.96 -25.45 -18.43
C SER A 697 -21.72 -25.76 -19.91
N PRO A 698 -21.40 -24.77 -20.77
CA PRO A 698 -21.42 -23.34 -20.52
C PRO A 698 -22.82 -22.74 -20.70
N LEU A 699 -23.11 -21.71 -19.91
CA LEU A 699 -24.34 -20.90 -20.02
C LEU A 699 -24.56 -20.43 -21.47
N ARG A 700 -25.78 -20.62 -22.00
CA ARG A 700 -26.20 -19.98 -23.26
C ARG A 700 -26.41 -18.49 -22.98
N ALA A 701 -25.55 -17.66 -23.57
CA ALA A 701 -25.70 -16.21 -23.72
C ALA A 701 -25.84 -15.34 -22.45
N VAL A 702 -25.33 -15.76 -21.28
CA VAL A 702 -24.95 -14.80 -20.23
C VAL A 702 -23.60 -15.18 -19.59
N PRO A 703 -22.46 -14.78 -20.16
CA PRO A 703 -21.17 -14.86 -19.48
C PRO A 703 -20.67 -13.45 -19.06
N TRP A 704 -21.56 -12.56 -18.64
CA TRP A 704 -21.20 -11.18 -18.31
C TRP A 704 -21.99 -10.66 -17.12
N LEU A 705 -21.46 -10.88 -15.92
CA LEU A 705 -21.68 -9.91 -14.84
C LEU A 705 -20.55 -8.89 -14.88
N PRO A 706 -20.85 -7.60 -14.73
CA PRO A 706 -19.85 -6.56 -14.81
C PRO A 706 -18.74 -6.63 -13.73
N TYR A 707 -18.81 -7.54 -12.74
CA TYR A 707 -17.84 -7.67 -11.64
C TYR A 707 -18.07 -8.90 -10.73
N ASP A 708 -17.06 -9.25 -9.92
CA ASP A 708 -17.06 -10.31 -8.91
C ASP A 708 -17.94 -9.97 -7.67
N GLU A 709 -19.23 -9.73 -7.89
CA GLU A 709 -20.21 -9.68 -6.80
C GLU A 709 -21.01 -10.97 -6.79
N ALA A 710 -20.60 -11.89 -5.92
CA ALA A 710 -21.22 -13.20 -5.75
C ALA A 710 -22.75 -13.12 -5.55
N LEU A 711 -23.23 -12.03 -4.94
CA LEU A 711 -24.65 -11.81 -4.71
C LEU A 711 -25.41 -11.41 -5.97
N LEU A 712 -24.84 -10.55 -6.83
CA LEU A 712 -25.46 -10.23 -8.12
C LEU A 712 -25.53 -11.48 -9.01
N GLN A 713 -24.48 -12.31 -9.01
CA GLN A 713 -24.49 -13.60 -9.72
C GLN A 713 -25.58 -14.52 -9.22
N ARG A 714 -25.69 -14.67 -7.89
CA ARG A 714 -26.76 -15.44 -7.29
C ARG A 714 -28.13 -14.92 -7.70
N ILE A 715 -28.36 -13.60 -7.69
CA ILE A 715 -29.64 -13.01 -8.12
C ILE A 715 -29.92 -13.31 -9.59
N VAL A 716 -28.93 -13.15 -10.48
CA VAL A 716 -29.11 -13.46 -11.92
C VAL A 716 -29.42 -14.94 -12.12
N ASP A 717 -28.69 -15.84 -11.48
CA ASP A 717 -28.89 -17.28 -11.60
C ASP A 717 -30.29 -17.70 -11.10
N VAL A 718 -30.71 -17.16 -9.96
CA VAL A 718 -32.05 -17.39 -9.40
C VAL A 718 -33.12 -16.86 -10.33
N VAL A 719 -33.02 -15.60 -10.78
CA VAL A 719 -34.02 -14.99 -11.66
C VAL A 719 -34.10 -15.72 -13.00
N ALA A 720 -32.96 -16.12 -13.59
CA ALA A 720 -32.94 -16.90 -14.83
C ALA A 720 -33.59 -18.27 -14.64
N GLY A 721 -33.28 -18.98 -13.55
CA GLY A 721 -33.91 -20.28 -13.26
C GLY A 721 -35.41 -20.20 -12.92
N LEU A 722 -35.93 -19.02 -12.57
CA LEU A 722 -37.37 -18.79 -12.38
C LEU A 722 -38.11 -18.43 -13.68
N LEU A 723 -37.39 -18.07 -14.75
CA LEU A 723 -37.96 -17.77 -16.07
C LEU A 723 -38.14 -19.01 -16.94
N ASP A 724 -37.31 -20.03 -16.70
CA ASP A 724 -37.39 -21.38 -17.30
C ASP A 724 -38.55 -22.18 -16.68
#